data_AF-A0A9P7SCT6-F1
#
_entry.id   AF-A0A9P7SCT6-F1
#
_cell.length_a   1.000
_cell.length_b   1.000
_cell.length_c   1.000
_cell.angle_alpha   90.00
_cell.angle_beta   90.00
_cell.angle_gamma   90.00
#
_symmetry.space_group_name_H-M   'P 1'
#
loop_
_entity.id
_entity.type
_entity.pdbx_description
1 polymer ?
#
loop_
_entity_poly.entity_id
_entity_poly.type
_entity_poly.pdbx_seq_one_letter_code
_entity_poly.pdbx_strand_id
1 'polypeptide(L)'
;MNDADPVLVVVLPTGGGKSLLFIAPACLEDPGMSIVVVPYRQLISETLSNATARGIDAVEWTCDLQDPAEIVIVSADKLYDSFFDYSARMAEKGRLRRIFVDECHLAITAHSWRPKLASLAKLRCIGASTIMLTATLPLHMESDLKKTMLLENHRFWLIRACTARKNTRYMVKDPVADGKLFEEATKVCREELNALQHMSKMIVFCRYRLQCEQLAKALGCNHFHSLSPDNADVIKRWKNSGGCVVATTALGTGVNYSDVALTVHVGVPYGLIDFAQESGRAGRDGEIVTSVIVMEKGWQAMEEKRREKRRQEWSEDEKGMFNFVNTDQCRRLVLGKYFDGVSAQDCISGDMARCDRCSTGVSDWKRSQQNKSRERHMVEDALDQIANGCPVCWVTSALGSESDHGWMHDGRACTLRSTVKITASTGGTLSMSEDACDRFRATIRYLDGGKTCHACGISQRMCHTGEDGQRRCQWPRIAPAIVRLATANNVGRDIIREAGYTGDMDDWTAYALWLGQPHRLRLWDELVSNSMIVIKGFLIHCKREMSREPWDYETDEDMSIGAAMEEIWNSEEAALVQVNGVENDDEVTEGDIGNDDDELAEGGTDSDDESNLESQQLSGSREPRLMGAVLDIDHLRQLTNDWRKQCAVCKVNGRIARDHHHWSHCNSIHGGEKKMTDAIKIVEEVDFARFVHCKWCYRPQAICELWNRSVNSQGRVAFNKKPGVDCTFGRWVLEAVAAFLAFGVKDNLEEWRREDRNLRTLKQQMGKKFRRGEVECSGLFMYFYKWA
;
A
#
# COMPACT_ATOMS: atom_id res chain seq x y z
N MET A 1 29.53 -17.87 42.58
CA MET A 1 28.45 -17.70 41.59
C MET A 1 29.12 -17.81 40.23
N ASN A 2 29.05 -19.00 39.62
CA ASN A 2 29.64 -19.22 38.29
C ASN A 2 28.97 -18.28 37.30
N ASP A 3 29.75 -17.77 36.34
CA ASP A 3 29.33 -16.91 35.23
C ASP A 3 27.98 -17.43 34.69
N ALA A 4 26.89 -16.76 35.08
CA ALA A 4 25.54 -17.24 34.81
C ALA A 4 25.30 -17.27 33.30
N ASP A 5 24.61 -18.32 32.82
CA ASP A 5 24.22 -18.44 31.42
C ASP A 5 23.64 -17.11 30.89
N PRO A 6 24.05 -16.66 29.70
CA PRO A 6 23.71 -15.35 29.20
C PRO A 6 22.20 -15.18 29.05
N VAL A 7 21.67 -14.04 29.49
CA VAL A 7 20.27 -13.66 29.25
C VAL A 7 20.16 -13.03 27.86
N LEU A 8 19.19 -13.47 27.07
CA LEU A 8 18.91 -12.90 25.76
C LEU A 8 17.53 -12.24 25.75
N VAL A 9 17.46 -10.95 25.45
CA VAL A 9 16.20 -10.23 25.20
C VAL A 9 16.03 -10.07 23.71
N VAL A 10 14.89 -10.52 23.19
CA VAL A 10 14.57 -10.51 21.76
C VAL A 10 13.29 -9.71 21.54
N VAL A 11 13.42 -8.60 20.81
CA VAL A 11 12.30 -7.77 20.37
C VAL A 11 12.07 -8.01 18.89
N LEU A 12 10.92 -8.63 18.57
CA LEU A 12 10.52 -8.94 17.19
C LEU A 12 9.11 -8.40 16.92
N PRO A 13 8.81 -7.91 15.71
CA PRO A 13 7.48 -7.42 15.35
C PRO A 13 6.37 -8.44 15.65
N THR A 14 5.14 -7.95 15.80
CA THR A 14 3.96 -8.82 15.83
C THR A 14 3.90 -9.65 14.54
N GLY A 15 3.76 -10.97 14.67
CA GLY A 15 3.86 -11.89 13.52
C GLY A 15 5.26 -12.23 13.03
N GLY A 16 6.33 -11.66 13.60
CA GLY A 16 7.72 -11.94 13.24
C GLY A 16 8.27 -13.31 13.66
N GLY A 17 7.39 -14.29 13.92
CA GLY A 17 7.81 -15.66 14.22
C GLY A 17 8.37 -15.91 15.63
N LYS A 18 8.02 -15.09 16.64
CA LYS A 18 8.48 -15.29 18.03
C LYS A 18 8.30 -16.72 18.55
N SER A 19 7.16 -17.35 18.24
CA SER A 19 6.89 -18.72 18.67
C SER A 19 7.82 -19.76 18.07
N LEU A 20 8.40 -19.49 16.89
CA LEU A 20 9.38 -20.37 16.27
C LEU A 20 10.64 -20.50 17.14
N LEU A 21 11.01 -19.47 17.90
CA LEU A 21 12.22 -19.47 18.73
C LEU A 21 12.19 -20.54 19.83
N PHE A 22 11.01 -20.89 20.35
CA PHE A 22 10.87 -21.96 21.34
C PHE A 22 10.34 -23.28 20.76
N ILE A 23 9.82 -23.28 19.53
CA ILE A 23 9.40 -24.50 18.81
C ILE A 23 10.60 -25.15 18.10
N ALA A 24 11.36 -24.37 17.33
CA ALA A 24 12.47 -24.89 16.52
C ALA A 24 13.50 -25.70 17.32
N PRO A 25 13.85 -25.32 18.57
CA PRO A 25 14.80 -26.11 19.32
C PRO A 25 14.30 -27.46 19.82
N ALA A 26 12.98 -27.68 19.87
CA ALA A 26 12.40 -28.99 20.19
C ALA A 26 12.55 -29.98 19.02
N CYS A 27 12.81 -29.49 17.80
CA CYS A 27 13.00 -30.32 16.62
C CYS A 27 14.45 -30.82 16.43
N LEU A 28 15.35 -30.57 17.37
CA LEU A 28 16.75 -31.01 17.32
C LEU A 28 16.88 -32.48 17.77
N GLU A 29 17.94 -33.17 17.36
CA GLU A 29 18.19 -34.56 17.78
C GLU A 29 18.38 -34.71 19.31
N ASP A 30 18.99 -33.71 19.94
CA ASP A 30 19.08 -33.57 21.40
C ASP A 30 18.46 -32.22 21.81
N PRO A 31 17.12 -32.15 21.91
CA PRO A 31 16.43 -30.87 22.13
C PRO A 31 16.61 -30.36 23.56
N GLY A 32 16.79 -31.29 24.52
CA GLY A 32 16.59 -31.03 25.94
C GLY A 32 15.18 -30.50 26.24
N MET A 33 14.94 -30.12 27.49
CA MET A 33 13.70 -29.49 27.92
C MET A 33 13.79 -27.96 27.76
N SER A 34 12.72 -27.37 27.23
CA SER A 34 12.49 -25.93 27.21
C SER A 34 11.25 -25.59 28.05
N ILE A 35 11.38 -24.63 28.96
CA ILE A 35 10.24 -24.07 29.68
C ILE A 35 9.76 -22.83 28.95
N VAL A 36 8.45 -22.69 28.73
CA VAL A 36 7.84 -21.49 28.13
C VAL A 36 6.88 -20.87 29.14
N VAL A 37 7.26 -19.71 29.69
CA VAL A 37 6.44 -18.94 30.61
C VAL A 37 5.57 -17.98 29.82
N VAL A 38 4.25 -18.16 29.90
CA VAL A 38 3.27 -17.30 29.22
C VAL A 38 2.43 -16.51 30.23
N PRO A 39 2.26 -15.19 30.06
CA PRO A 39 1.50 -14.36 30.99
C PRO A 39 -0.01 -14.44 30.78
N TYR A 40 -0.48 -14.83 29.60
CA TYR A 40 -1.90 -14.96 29.29
C TYR A 40 -2.33 -16.42 29.23
N ARG A 41 -3.41 -16.77 29.94
CA ARG A 41 -3.93 -18.14 29.97
C ARG A 41 -4.43 -18.64 28.62
N GLN A 42 -5.00 -17.75 27.79
CA GLN A 42 -5.47 -18.11 26.44
C GLN A 42 -4.31 -18.55 25.52
N LEU A 43 -3.09 -18.06 25.75
CA LEU A 43 -1.91 -18.46 24.98
C LEU A 43 -1.50 -19.90 25.28
N ILE A 44 -1.73 -20.41 26.50
CA ILE A 44 -1.32 -21.77 26.88
C ILE A 44 -1.97 -22.81 25.96
N SER A 45 -3.30 -22.76 25.80
CA SER A 45 -4.03 -23.71 24.97
C SER A 45 -3.63 -23.60 23.49
N GLU A 46 -3.37 -22.38 23.00
CA GLU A 46 -2.93 -22.17 21.62
C GLU A 46 -1.51 -22.70 21.40
N THR A 47 -0.56 -22.37 22.28
CA THR A 47 0.82 -22.85 22.18
C THR A 47 0.89 -24.38 22.29
N LEU A 48 0.13 -24.98 23.20
CA LEU A 48 0.06 -26.43 23.38
C LEU A 48 -0.51 -27.13 22.14
N SER A 49 -1.65 -26.65 21.64
CA SER A 49 -2.28 -27.18 20.41
C SER A 49 -1.35 -27.03 19.21
N ASN A 50 -0.66 -25.90 19.09
CA ASN A 50 0.25 -25.62 17.99
C ASN A 50 1.51 -26.50 18.01
N ALA A 51 2.06 -26.81 19.19
CA ALA A 51 3.21 -27.70 19.34
C ALA A 51 2.82 -29.17 19.09
N THR A 52 1.75 -29.64 19.73
CA THR A 52 1.26 -31.03 19.58
C THR A 52 0.81 -31.34 18.15
N ALA A 53 0.17 -30.39 17.45
CA ALA A 53 -0.18 -30.54 16.04
C ALA A 53 1.04 -30.71 15.10
N ARG A 54 2.25 -30.33 15.56
CA ARG A 54 3.52 -30.54 14.84
C ARG A 54 4.29 -31.79 15.31
N GLY A 55 3.68 -32.60 16.18
CA GLY A 55 4.30 -33.81 16.72
C GLY A 55 5.35 -33.56 17.81
N ILE A 56 5.41 -32.36 18.38
CA ILE A 56 6.33 -32.00 19.47
C ILE A 56 5.69 -32.41 20.81
N ASP A 57 6.48 -33.03 21.68
CA ASP A 57 6.03 -33.36 23.03
C ASP A 57 5.95 -32.10 23.90
N ALA A 58 4.73 -31.63 24.13
CA ALA A 58 4.46 -30.41 24.86
C ALA A 58 3.36 -30.64 25.91
N VAL A 59 3.55 -30.08 27.11
CA VAL A 59 2.60 -30.20 28.23
C VAL A 59 2.43 -28.88 28.98
N GLU A 60 1.24 -28.66 29.56
CA GLU A 60 1.05 -27.59 30.55
C GLU A 60 1.61 -28.05 31.91
N TRP A 61 2.39 -27.19 32.56
CA TRP A 61 2.93 -27.47 33.88
C TRP A 61 1.83 -27.57 34.95
N THR A 62 1.93 -28.64 35.73
CA THR A 62 1.14 -28.92 36.92
C THR A 62 2.07 -29.41 38.03
N CYS A 63 1.63 -29.31 39.29
CA CYS A 63 2.46 -29.70 40.45
C CYS A 63 2.88 -31.18 40.41
N ASP A 64 2.09 -32.04 39.75
CA ASP A 64 2.31 -33.49 39.69
C ASP A 64 3.21 -33.91 38.52
N LEU A 65 3.68 -32.97 37.69
CA LEU A 65 4.52 -33.27 36.55
C LEU A 65 5.89 -33.78 37.02
N GLN A 66 6.16 -35.07 36.77
CA GLN A 66 7.43 -35.72 37.12
C GLN A 66 8.35 -35.90 35.91
N ASP A 67 7.79 -36.31 34.76
CA ASP A 67 8.52 -36.49 33.53
C ASP A 67 8.53 -35.20 32.70
N PRO A 68 9.70 -34.75 32.23
CA PRO A 68 9.79 -33.56 31.42
C PRO A 68 9.50 -33.91 29.95
N ALA A 69 8.53 -33.21 29.38
CA ALA A 69 8.33 -33.11 27.95
C ALA A 69 9.44 -32.24 27.30
N GLU A 70 9.53 -32.23 25.98
CA GLU A 70 10.44 -31.34 25.24
C GLU A 70 10.10 -29.86 25.51
N ILE A 71 8.80 -29.55 25.59
CA ILE A 71 8.30 -28.20 25.91
C ILE A 71 7.34 -28.26 27.11
N VAL A 72 7.67 -27.52 28.16
CA VAL A 72 6.81 -27.35 29.35
C VAL A 72 6.29 -25.91 29.39
N ILE A 73 4.99 -25.74 29.22
CA ILE A 73 4.33 -24.41 29.19
C ILE A 73 3.77 -24.11 30.57
N VAL A 74 4.09 -22.94 31.13
CA VAL A 74 3.62 -22.53 32.46
C VAL A 74 3.02 -21.13 32.43
N SER A 75 1.90 -20.94 33.14
CA SER A 75 1.37 -19.60 33.38
C SER A 75 2.28 -18.81 34.31
N ALA A 76 2.51 -17.53 34.03
CA ALA A 76 3.20 -16.64 34.96
C ALA A 76 2.50 -16.54 36.34
N ASP A 77 1.20 -16.84 36.43
CA ASP A 77 0.46 -16.87 37.70
C ASP A 77 0.73 -18.10 38.57
N LYS A 78 1.36 -19.14 37.98
CA LYS A 78 1.69 -20.44 38.58
C LYS A 78 3.18 -20.58 38.98
N LEU A 79 3.95 -19.49 38.96
CA LEU A 79 5.35 -19.47 39.39
C LEU A 79 5.47 -19.55 40.92
N TYR A 80 5.04 -20.67 41.49
CA TYR A 80 5.14 -20.99 42.91
C TYR A 80 6.48 -21.66 43.23
N ASP A 81 6.81 -21.81 44.51
CA ASP A 81 8.07 -22.45 44.94
C ASP A 81 8.21 -23.87 44.36
N SER A 82 7.11 -24.63 44.26
CA SER A 82 7.11 -25.96 43.63
C SER A 82 7.53 -25.97 42.16
N PHE A 83 7.24 -24.90 41.41
CA PHE A 83 7.71 -24.74 40.03
C PHE A 83 9.21 -24.47 40.00
N PHE A 84 9.72 -23.63 40.90
CA PHE A 84 11.16 -23.35 41.00
C PHE A 84 11.94 -24.60 41.41
N ASP A 85 11.43 -25.38 42.37
CA ASP A 85 12.01 -26.66 42.78
C ASP A 85 12.03 -27.68 41.63
N TYR A 86 10.92 -27.80 40.88
CA TYR A 86 10.86 -28.62 39.67
C TYR A 86 11.91 -28.20 38.65
N SER A 87 12.00 -26.90 38.38
CA SER A 87 12.87 -26.36 37.34
C SER A 87 14.35 -26.50 37.71
N ALA A 88 14.71 -26.20 38.96
CA ALA A 88 16.06 -26.37 39.49
C ALA A 88 16.49 -27.85 39.44
N ARG A 89 15.61 -28.78 39.84
CA ARG A 89 15.87 -30.22 39.73
C ARG A 89 16.10 -30.66 38.29
N MET A 90 15.38 -30.11 37.32
CA MET A 90 15.58 -30.45 35.91
C MET A 90 16.86 -29.84 35.33
N ALA A 91 17.29 -28.67 35.82
CA ALA A 91 18.58 -28.07 35.49
C ALA A 91 19.74 -28.89 36.06
N GLU A 92 19.67 -29.30 37.33
CA GLU A 92 20.69 -30.15 37.97
C GLU A 92 20.85 -31.50 37.27
N LYS A 93 19.75 -32.07 36.75
CA LYS A 93 19.77 -33.29 35.93
C LYS A 93 20.30 -33.07 34.51
N GLY A 94 20.68 -31.85 34.12
CA GLY A 94 21.13 -31.50 32.78
C GLY A 94 20.03 -31.59 31.70
N ARG A 95 18.75 -31.69 32.10
CA ARG A 95 17.61 -31.81 31.17
C ARG A 95 17.10 -30.45 30.74
N LEU A 96 17.02 -29.47 31.66
CA LEU A 96 16.59 -28.11 31.33
C LEU A 96 17.71 -27.35 30.62
N ARG A 97 17.50 -27.04 29.33
CA ARG A 97 18.45 -26.25 28.53
C ARG A 97 18.12 -24.77 28.54
N ARG A 98 16.82 -24.43 28.47
CA ARG A 98 16.35 -23.06 28.17
C ARG A 98 15.05 -22.70 28.85
N ILE A 99 14.90 -21.44 29.19
CA ILE A 99 13.67 -20.83 29.70
C ILE A 99 13.28 -19.68 28.79
N PHE A 100 12.10 -19.74 28.18
CA PHE A 100 11.50 -18.67 27.41
C PHE A 100 10.49 -17.92 28.26
N VAL A 101 10.52 -16.59 28.21
CA VAL A 101 9.52 -15.71 28.84
C VAL A 101 8.84 -14.91 27.75
N ASP A 102 7.59 -15.25 27.44
CA ASP A 102 6.81 -14.55 26.42
C ASP A 102 6.17 -13.27 26.99
N GLU A 103 5.96 -12.28 26.12
CA GLU A 103 5.49 -10.93 26.46
C GLU A 103 6.17 -10.32 27.70
N CYS A 104 7.50 -10.40 27.76
CA CYS A 104 8.29 -10.02 28.93
C CYS A 104 8.11 -8.54 29.36
N HIS A 105 7.68 -7.67 28.44
CA HIS A 105 7.40 -6.26 28.72
C HIS A 105 6.28 -6.06 29.77
N LEU A 106 5.40 -7.06 29.94
CA LEU A 106 4.35 -7.03 30.97
C LEU A 106 4.88 -6.99 32.40
N ALA A 107 6.12 -7.44 32.61
CA ALA A 107 6.79 -7.27 33.90
C ALA A 107 6.85 -5.79 34.34
N ILE A 108 6.83 -4.86 33.37
CA ILE A 108 6.85 -3.42 33.59
C ILE A 108 5.43 -2.83 33.42
N THR A 109 4.76 -3.11 32.30
CA THR A 109 3.49 -2.44 31.98
C THR A 109 2.32 -2.90 32.85
N ALA A 110 2.37 -4.13 33.38
CA ALA A 110 1.31 -4.71 34.19
C ALA A 110 1.67 -4.87 35.68
N HIS A 111 2.82 -4.34 36.13
CA HIS A 111 3.30 -4.55 37.50
C HIS A 111 2.31 -4.10 38.58
N SER A 112 1.55 -3.03 38.33
CA SER A 112 0.63 -2.41 39.29
C SER A 112 -0.62 -3.24 39.55
N TRP A 113 -1.07 -4.05 38.58
CA TRP A 113 -2.30 -4.85 38.68
C TRP A 113 -2.06 -6.36 38.55
N ARG A 114 -0.84 -6.80 38.16
CA ARG A 114 -0.37 -8.20 38.24
C ARG A 114 0.98 -8.29 38.97
N PRO A 115 1.01 -8.07 40.30
CA PRO A 115 2.25 -8.09 41.07
C PRO A 115 3.01 -9.42 41.01
N LYS A 116 2.32 -10.54 40.70
CA LYS A 116 2.93 -11.86 40.52
C LYS A 116 4.01 -11.89 39.42
N LEU A 117 3.92 -11.02 38.41
CA LEU A 117 4.89 -10.94 37.32
C LEU A 117 6.30 -10.55 37.79
N ALA A 118 6.44 -9.94 38.97
CA ALA A 118 7.76 -9.71 39.59
C ALA A 118 8.54 -11.00 39.82
N SER A 119 7.85 -12.15 39.95
CA SER A 119 8.49 -13.46 40.12
C SER A 119 9.27 -13.92 38.88
N LEU A 120 9.02 -13.32 37.70
CA LEU A 120 9.76 -13.61 36.47
C LEU A 120 11.27 -13.36 36.64
N ALA A 121 11.67 -12.38 37.45
CA ALA A 121 13.08 -12.08 37.72
C ALA A 121 13.81 -13.26 38.40
N LYS A 122 13.08 -14.11 39.16
CA LYS A 122 13.63 -15.29 39.85
C LYS A 122 13.99 -16.43 38.89
N LEU A 123 13.43 -16.46 37.67
CA LEU A 123 13.69 -17.53 36.69
C LEU A 123 15.17 -17.65 36.34
N ARG A 124 15.91 -16.55 36.47
CA ARG A 124 17.36 -16.49 36.20
C ARG A 124 18.18 -17.29 37.21
N CYS A 125 17.62 -17.61 38.38
CA CYS A 125 18.29 -18.39 39.41
C CYS A 125 18.24 -19.91 39.14
N ILE A 126 17.50 -20.35 38.12
CA ILE A 126 17.27 -21.78 37.82
C ILE A 126 18.51 -22.47 37.22
N GLY A 127 19.52 -21.70 36.79
CA GLY A 127 20.76 -22.25 36.21
C GLY A 127 20.58 -22.76 34.78
N ALA A 128 19.75 -22.09 33.99
CA ALA A 128 19.55 -22.35 32.57
C ALA A 128 19.44 -21.02 31.78
N SER A 129 19.81 -21.07 30.50
CA SER A 129 19.75 -19.91 29.59
C SER A 129 18.33 -19.33 29.51
N THR A 130 18.18 -18.05 29.85
CA THR A 130 16.87 -17.36 29.85
C THR A 130 16.74 -16.45 28.63
N ILE A 131 15.68 -16.64 27.86
CA ILE A 131 15.37 -15.93 26.62
C ILE A 131 14.04 -15.20 26.80
N MET A 132 14.05 -13.87 26.75
CA MET A 132 12.87 -13.03 26.94
C MET A 132 12.38 -12.51 25.60
N LEU A 133 11.11 -12.75 25.29
CA LEU A 133 10.49 -12.42 24.01
C LEU A 133 9.45 -11.33 24.20
N THR A 134 9.42 -10.36 23.28
CA THR A 134 8.39 -9.31 23.28
C THR A 134 8.21 -8.70 21.89
N ALA A 135 7.00 -8.20 21.61
CA ALA A 135 6.72 -7.42 20.41
C ALA A 135 6.80 -5.91 20.62
N THR A 136 6.50 -5.45 21.84
CA THR A 136 6.17 -4.07 22.13
C THR A 136 6.95 -3.60 23.34
N LEU A 137 8.27 -3.51 23.18
CA LEU A 137 9.18 -2.91 24.16
C LEU A 137 9.79 -1.64 23.56
N PRO A 138 9.27 -0.45 23.90
CA PRO A 138 9.84 0.83 23.49
C PRO A 138 11.24 1.05 24.06
N LEU A 139 12.05 1.89 23.40
CA LEU A 139 13.43 2.16 23.82
C LEU A 139 13.53 2.73 25.25
N HIS A 140 12.62 3.63 25.62
CA HIS A 140 12.62 4.25 26.95
C HIS A 140 12.32 3.26 28.09
N MET A 141 11.73 2.09 27.79
CA MET A 141 11.41 1.05 28.77
C MET A 141 12.50 -0.01 28.92
N GLU A 142 13.57 0.04 28.13
CA GLU A 142 14.64 -0.96 28.19
C GLU A 142 15.39 -0.92 29.53
N SER A 143 15.62 0.27 30.08
CA SER A 143 16.25 0.46 31.39
C SER A 143 15.36 -0.10 32.51
N ASP A 144 14.05 0.12 32.43
CA ASP A 144 13.09 -0.41 33.37
C ASP A 144 13.02 -1.94 33.28
N LEU A 145 13.06 -2.53 32.09
CA LEU A 145 13.14 -3.98 31.92
C LEU A 145 14.40 -4.53 32.59
N LYS A 146 15.55 -3.87 32.36
CA LYS A 146 16.82 -4.28 32.96
C LYS A 146 16.75 -4.25 34.48
N LYS A 147 16.15 -3.22 35.07
CA LYS A 147 15.95 -3.12 36.53
C LYS A 147 14.99 -4.18 37.06
N THR A 148 13.79 -4.27 36.49
CA THR A 148 12.74 -5.19 36.94
C THR A 148 13.18 -6.65 36.82
N MET A 149 13.89 -6.98 35.74
CA MET A 149 14.45 -8.32 35.51
C MET A 149 15.85 -8.49 36.12
N LEU A 150 16.32 -7.53 36.93
CA LEU A 150 17.57 -7.54 37.72
C LEU A 150 18.85 -7.75 36.89
N LEU A 151 18.88 -7.30 35.62
CA LEU A 151 19.91 -7.53 34.61
C LEU A 151 21.13 -6.58 34.71
N GLU A 152 21.09 -5.53 35.53
CA GLU A 152 22.10 -4.45 35.55
C GLU A 152 23.55 -4.94 35.77
N ASN A 153 23.73 -6.00 36.55
CA ASN A 153 25.04 -6.55 36.89
C ASN A 153 25.36 -7.87 36.15
N HIS A 154 24.63 -8.21 35.09
CA HIS A 154 24.74 -9.50 34.39
C HIS A 154 25.02 -9.31 32.90
N ARG A 155 25.72 -10.29 32.31
CA ARG A 155 25.86 -10.37 30.85
C ARG A 155 24.49 -10.65 30.23
N PHE A 156 23.96 -9.68 29.49
CA PHE A 156 22.75 -9.86 28.69
C PHE A 156 22.97 -9.32 27.27
N TRP A 157 22.25 -9.91 26.32
CA TRP A 157 22.21 -9.48 24.93
C TRP A 157 20.83 -8.96 24.60
N LEU A 158 20.74 -7.88 23.82
CA LEU A 158 19.48 -7.37 23.30
C LEU A 158 19.53 -7.42 21.77
N ILE A 159 18.65 -8.23 21.19
CA ILE A 159 18.43 -8.28 19.74
C ILE A 159 17.09 -7.61 19.46
N ARG A 160 17.11 -6.53 18.69
CA ARG A 160 15.93 -5.80 18.27
C ARG A 160 15.85 -5.82 16.74
N ALA A 161 14.78 -6.41 16.22
CA ALA A 161 14.41 -6.24 14.83
C ALA A 161 13.51 -5.01 14.67
N CYS A 162 13.43 -4.48 13.45
CA CYS A 162 12.50 -3.43 13.12
C CYS A 162 11.06 -3.90 13.38
N THR A 163 10.32 -3.15 14.20
CA THR A 163 8.93 -3.44 14.55
C THR A 163 7.94 -2.88 13.53
N ALA A 164 8.43 -2.14 12.53
CA ALA A 164 7.60 -1.53 11.49
C ALA A 164 6.88 -2.58 10.63
N ARG A 165 5.55 -2.44 10.58
CA ARG A 165 4.69 -3.30 9.74
C ARG A 165 4.55 -2.68 8.35
N LYS A 166 5.19 -3.32 7.37
CA LYS A 166 5.17 -2.86 5.97
C LYS A 166 3.78 -2.88 5.35
N ASN A 167 2.95 -3.84 5.71
CA ASN A 167 1.62 -4.06 5.13
C ASN A 167 0.48 -3.32 5.85
N THR A 168 0.73 -2.62 6.95
CA THR A 168 -0.31 -1.91 7.71
C THR A 168 -0.38 -0.44 7.33
N ARG A 169 -1.48 -0.03 6.70
CA ARG A 169 -1.85 1.37 6.47
C ARG A 169 -2.43 1.99 7.74
N TYR A 170 -1.73 2.95 8.31
CA TYR A 170 -2.19 3.70 9.47
C TYR A 170 -2.98 4.95 9.04
N MET A 171 -4.16 5.16 9.61
CA MET A 171 -5.03 6.27 9.27
C MET A 171 -5.63 6.89 10.53
N VAL A 172 -5.58 8.21 10.63
CA VAL A 172 -6.34 8.97 11.63
C VAL A 172 -7.35 9.80 10.85
N LYS A 173 -8.64 9.56 11.10
CA LYS A 173 -9.70 10.35 10.46
C LYS A 173 -9.68 11.78 10.97
N ASP A 174 -10.12 12.71 10.12
CA ASP A 174 -10.35 14.10 10.54
C ASP A 174 -11.22 14.13 11.79
N PRO A 175 -10.80 14.86 12.85
CA PRO A 175 -11.51 14.83 14.10
C PRO A 175 -12.94 15.35 13.95
N VAL A 176 -13.90 14.62 14.49
CA VAL A 176 -15.32 14.99 14.43
C VAL A 176 -15.70 16.01 15.47
N ALA A 177 -16.86 16.66 15.27
CA ALA A 177 -17.43 17.55 16.27
C ALA A 177 -17.65 16.80 17.60
N ASP A 178 -17.48 17.52 18.70
CA ASP A 178 -17.61 16.97 20.05
C ASP A 178 -19.01 16.38 20.27
N GLY A 179 -19.07 15.21 20.90
CA GLY A 179 -20.30 14.46 21.14
C GLY A 179 -20.74 13.58 19.96
N LYS A 180 -20.09 13.67 18.80
CA LYS A 180 -20.46 12.90 17.59
C LYS A 180 -19.60 11.65 17.34
N LEU A 181 -18.69 11.30 18.26
CA LEU A 181 -17.81 10.13 18.08
C LEU A 181 -18.58 8.85 17.76
N PHE A 182 -19.63 8.56 18.52
CA PHE A 182 -20.40 7.33 18.36
C PHE A 182 -21.13 7.26 17.01
N GLU A 183 -21.73 8.38 16.58
CA GLU A 183 -22.43 8.48 15.31
C GLU A 183 -21.49 8.30 14.12
N GLU A 184 -20.35 9.03 14.11
CA GLU A 184 -19.37 8.88 13.04
C GLU A 184 -18.72 7.49 13.06
N ALA A 185 -18.35 6.97 14.23
CA ALA A 185 -17.77 5.64 14.32
C ALA A 185 -18.75 4.57 13.80
N THR A 186 -20.05 4.68 14.11
CA THR A 186 -21.08 3.79 13.56
C THR A 186 -21.18 3.91 12.05
N LYS A 187 -21.17 5.14 11.52
CA LYS A 187 -21.20 5.41 10.08
C LYS A 187 -19.99 4.78 9.38
N VAL A 188 -18.79 5.08 9.86
CA VAL A 188 -17.53 4.53 9.33
C VAL A 188 -17.56 3.01 9.38
N CYS A 189 -17.85 2.41 10.54
CA CYS A 189 -17.87 0.96 10.66
C CYS A 189 -18.90 0.30 9.74
N ARG A 190 -20.04 0.94 9.49
CA ARG A 190 -21.07 0.42 8.58
C ARG A 190 -20.64 0.53 7.12
N GLU A 191 -20.07 1.65 6.71
CA GLU A 191 -19.50 1.84 5.37
C GLU A 191 -18.43 0.77 5.09
N GLU A 192 -17.52 0.57 6.04
CA GLU A 192 -16.45 -0.42 5.91
C GLU A 192 -16.94 -1.86 5.97
N LEU A 193 -17.93 -2.16 6.82
CA LEU A 193 -18.54 -3.49 6.88
C LEU A 193 -19.25 -3.85 5.57
N ASN A 194 -19.90 -2.88 4.93
CA ASN A 194 -20.54 -3.08 3.62
C ASN A 194 -19.53 -3.22 2.48
N ALA A 195 -18.37 -2.55 2.59
CA ALA A 195 -17.27 -2.70 1.64
C ALA A 195 -16.39 -3.93 1.92
N LEU A 196 -16.60 -4.60 3.06
CA LEU A 196 -15.79 -5.73 3.48
C LEU A 196 -16.02 -6.91 2.54
N GLN A 197 -14.93 -7.46 2.03
CA GLN A 197 -14.95 -8.63 1.16
C GLN A 197 -15.47 -9.87 1.89
N HIS A 198 -16.03 -10.82 1.13
CA HIS A 198 -16.49 -12.09 1.68
C HIS A 198 -15.38 -12.80 2.49
N MET A 199 -15.69 -13.27 3.69
CA MET A 199 -14.76 -13.86 4.68
C MET A 199 -13.67 -12.94 5.27
N SER A 200 -13.53 -11.71 4.78
CA SER A 200 -12.68 -10.72 5.44
C SER A 200 -13.22 -10.40 6.82
N LYS A 201 -12.30 -10.03 7.70
CA LYS A 201 -12.58 -9.77 9.11
C LYS A 201 -12.25 -8.32 9.46
N MET A 202 -13.08 -7.76 10.32
CA MET A 202 -12.94 -6.42 10.87
C MET A 202 -12.99 -6.49 12.40
N ILE A 203 -12.08 -5.79 13.07
CA ILE A 203 -12.10 -5.63 14.52
C ILE A 203 -12.35 -4.15 14.84
N VAL A 204 -13.33 -3.86 15.70
CA VAL A 204 -13.61 -2.52 16.18
C VAL A 204 -13.27 -2.43 17.66
N PHE A 205 -12.26 -1.67 18.02
CA PHE A 205 -11.84 -1.45 19.40
C PHE A 205 -12.59 -0.27 20.03
N CYS A 206 -13.20 -0.51 21.19
CA CYS A 206 -13.87 0.49 22.01
C CYS A 206 -13.23 0.57 23.41
N ARG A 207 -13.17 1.77 23.98
CA ARG A 207 -12.60 2.01 25.31
C ARG A 207 -13.49 1.44 26.43
N TYR A 208 -14.80 1.48 26.24
CA TYR A 208 -15.78 1.13 27.27
C TYR A 208 -16.67 -0.05 26.84
N ARG A 209 -17.04 -0.91 27.80
CA ARG A 209 -17.91 -2.07 27.58
C ARG A 209 -19.29 -1.67 27.04
N LEU A 210 -19.92 -0.67 27.65
CA LEU A 210 -21.23 -0.19 27.20
C LEU A 210 -21.18 0.35 25.76
N GLN A 211 -20.12 1.06 25.39
CA GLN A 211 -19.91 1.54 24.01
C GLN A 211 -19.75 0.37 23.04
N CYS A 212 -19.02 -0.67 23.44
CA CYS A 212 -18.82 -1.89 22.67
C CYS A 212 -20.15 -2.61 22.39
N GLU A 213 -20.99 -2.79 23.42
CA GLU A 213 -22.31 -3.41 23.29
C GLU A 213 -23.26 -2.59 22.41
N GLN A 214 -23.30 -1.26 22.62
CA GLN A 214 -24.14 -0.35 21.85
C GLN A 214 -23.76 -0.32 20.36
N LEU A 215 -22.45 -0.26 20.07
CA LEU A 215 -21.95 -0.23 18.71
C LEU A 215 -22.17 -1.56 17.99
N ALA A 216 -21.94 -2.70 18.68
CA ALA A 216 -22.22 -4.01 18.12
C ALA A 216 -23.71 -4.18 17.76
N LYS A 217 -24.60 -3.71 18.64
CA LYS A 217 -26.05 -3.68 18.36
C LYS A 217 -26.37 -2.80 17.16
N ALA A 218 -25.76 -1.62 17.03
CA ALA A 218 -25.98 -0.71 15.91
C ALA A 218 -25.44 -1.25 14.57
N LEU A 219 -24.39 -2.07 14.61
CA LEU A 219 -23.80 -2.70 13.43
C LEU A 219 -24.40 -4.08 13.10
N GLY A 220 -25.22 -4.64 14.00
CA GLY A 220 -25.78 -5.98 13.83
C GLY A 220 -24.73 -7.09 13.92
N CYS A 221 -23.68 -6.90 14.73
CA CYS A 221 -22.57 -7.85 14.85
C CYS A 221 -22.32 -8.28 16.30
N ASN A 222 -21.36 -9.19 16.49
CA ASN A 222 -21.02 -9.70 17.82
C ASN A 222 -20.08 -8.74 18.57
N HIS A 223 -20.09 -8.82 19.90
CA HIS A 223 -19.16 -8.10 20.75
C HIS A 223 -18.29 -9.02 21.62
N PHE A 224 -17.14 -8.52 22.05
CA PHE A 224 -16.19 -9.21 22.92
C PHE A 224 -15.68 -8.28 24.03
N HIS A 225 -15.91 -8.65 25.29
CA HIS A 225 -15.27 -8.01 26.44
C HIS A 225 -15.06 -9.02 27.57
N SER A 226 -14.22 -8.68 28.54
CA SER A 226 -13.77 -9.59 29.62
C SER A 226 -14.87 -10.24 30.48
N LEU A 227 -16.11 -9.77 30.40
CA LEU A 227 -17.26 -10.28 31.17
C LEU A 227 -18.32 -10.99 30.31
N SER A 228 -18.11 -11.06 29.00
CA SER A 228 -19.09 -11.71 28.12
C SER A 228 -18.99 -13.24 28.27
N PRO A 229 -20.11 -13.94 28.54
CA PRO A 229 -20.12 -15.37 28.84
C PRO A 229 -19.76 -16.24 27.63
N ASP A 230 -20.07 -15.77 26.41
CA ASP A 230 -19.99 -16.58 25.17
C ASP A 230 -18.78 -16.22 24.29
N ASN A 231 -17.75 -15.60 24.88
CA ASN A 231 -16.57 -15.10 24.17
C ASN A 231 -15.90 -16.15 23.26
N ALA A 232 -15.82 -17.40 23.70
CA ALA A 232 -15.23 -18.49 22.91
C ALA A 232 -16.06 -18.79 21.65
N ASP A 233 -17.39 -18.84 21.78
CA ASP A 233 -18.30 -19.11 20.66
C ASP A 233 -18.45 -17.94 19.71
N VAL A 234 -18.41 -16.70 20.22
CA VAL A 234 -18.36 -15.48 19.41
C VAL A 234 -17.13 -15.49 18.51
N ILE A 235 -15.95 -15.76 19.07
CA ILE A 235 -14.71 -15.80 18.31
C ILE A 235 -14.70 -16.97 17.33
N LYS A 236 -15.16 -18.15 17.74
CA LYS A 236 -15.26 -19.31 16.84
C LYS A 236 -16.18 -19.03 15.64
N ARG A 237 -17.35 -18.43 15.88
CA ARG A 237 -18.28 -18.03 14.81
C ARG A 237 -17.63 -17.01 13.88
N TRP A 238 -17.08 -15.93 14.43
CA TRP A 238 -16.43 -14.88 13.65
C TRP A 238 -15.22 -15.38 12.84
N LYS A 239 -14.41 -16.30 13.40
CA LYS A 239 -13.33 -16.98 12.66
C LYS A 239 -13.86 -17.71 11.43
N ASN A 240 -15.02 -18.36 11.54
CA ASN A 240 -15.61 -19.18 10.49
C ASN A 240 -16.49 -18.42 9.48
N SER A 241 -17.09 -17.30 9.87
CA SER A 241 -18.05 -16.54 9.05
C SER A 241 -17.50 -15.25 8.47
N GLY A 242 -16.36 -14.75 8.97
CA GLY A 242 -15.91 -13.39 8.67
C GLY A 242 -16.78 -12.31 9.31
N GLY A 243 -16.66 -11.08 8.83
CA GLY A 243 -17.45 -9.93 9.25
C GLY A 243 -16.81 -9.12 10.39
N CYS A 244 -17.64 -8.45 11.18
CA CYS A 244 -17.19 -7.52 12.22
C CYS A 244 -17.31 -8.13 13.64
N VAL A 245 -16.32 -7.86 14.48
CA VAL A 245 -16.41 -8.02 15.94
C VAL A 245 -16.07 -6.68 16.60
N VAL A 246 -16.94 -6.20 17.50
CA VAL A 246 -16.64 -5.05 18.35
C VAL A 246 -16.06 -5.55 19.65
N ALA A 247 -14.95 -4.99 20.11
CA ALA A 247 -14.28 -5.46 21.29
C ALA A 247 -13.69 -4.36 22.13
N THR A 248 -13.45 -4.65 23.42
CA THR A 248 -12.50 -3.86 24.21
C THR A 248 -11.07 -4.38 24.00
N THR A 249 -10.11 -3.69 24.60
CA THR A 249 -8.69 -4.13 24.67
C THR A 249 -8.49 -5.56 25.19
N ALA A 250 -9.53 -6.18 25.79
CA ALA A 250 -9.52 -7.58 26.20
C ALA A 250 -9.33 -8.55 25.01
N LEU A 251 -9.85 -8.22 23.82
CA LEU A 251 -9.55 -8.98 22.60
C LEU A 251 -8.10 -8.76 22.15
N GLY A 252 -7.45 -7.70 22.64
CA GLY A 252 -6.07 -7.24 22.41
C GLY A 252 -4.94 -8.19 22.85
N THR A 253 -5.22 -9.22 23.66
CA THR A 253 -4.17 -10.07 24.25
C THR A 253 -3.96 -11.45 23.58
N GLY A 254 -2.76 -11.74 23.06
CA GLY A 254 -2.27 -13.08 22.71
C GLY A 254 -2.76 -13.75 21.40
N VAL A 255 -4.02 -13.62 21.00
CA VAL A 255 -4.57 -14.46 19.90
C VAL A 255 -4.28 -13.93 18.49
N ASN A 256 -3.98 -14.81 17.55
CA ASN A 256 -3.83 -14.47 16.11
C ASN A 256 -5.15 -14.67 15.34
N TYR A 257 -5.49 -13.74 14.44
CA TYR A 257 -6.64 -13.84 13.56
C TYR A 257 -6.21 -13.62 12.09
N SER A 258 -6.35 -14.65 11.26
CA SER A 258 -6.14 -14.55 9.81
C SER A 258 -7.26 -13.76 9.13
N ASP A 259 -6.98 -13.19 7.96
CA ASP A 259 -7.92 -12.49 7.09
C ASP A 259 -8.56 -11.23 7.73
N VAL A 260 -7.96 -10.69 8.78
CA VAL A 260 -8.36 -9.38 9.33
C VAL A 260 -7.78 -8.29 8.46
N ALA A 261 -8.64 -7.65 7.67
CA ALA A 261 -8.28 -6.61 6.71
C ALA A 261 -8.39 -5.19 7.31
N LEU A 262 -9.18 -5.02 8.37
CA LEU A 262 -9.48 -3.71 8.94
C LEU A 262 -9.53 -3.74 10.47
N THR A 263 -8.89 -2.76 11.09
CA THR A 263 -9.05 -2.45 12.51
C THR A 263 -9.52 -1.01 12.68
N VAL A 264 -10.57 -0.78 13.46
CA VAL A 264 -11.09 0.58 13.75
C VAL A 264 -11.03 0.83 15.24
N HIS A 265 -10.37 1.90 15.67
CA HIS A 265 -10.37 2.35 17.07
C HIS A 265 -11.37 3.50 17.22
N VAL A 266 -12.36 3.29 18.10
CA VAL A 266 -13.38 4.27 18.44
C VAL A 266 -12.88 5.09 19.62
N GLY A 267 -12.36 6.26 19.32
CA GLY A 267 -11.56 7.07 20.23
C GLY A 267 -10.08 6.74 20.14
N VAL A 268 -9.26 7.60 20.74
CA VAL A 268 -7.81 7.39 20.81
C VAL A 268 -7.51 6.28 21.83
N PRO A 269 -6.65 5.29 21.48
CA PRO A 269 -6.16 4.28 22.42
C PRO A 269 -5.50 4.88 23.66
N TYR A 270 -5.36 4.10 24.74
CA TYR A 270 -4.74 4.59 25.98
C TYR A 270 -3.26 4.94 25.77
N GLY A 271 -2.52 4.10 25.07
CA GLY A 271 -1.10 4.28 24.78
C GLY A 271 -0.72 3.77 23.39
N LEU A 272 0.51 4.09 22.98
CA LEU A 272 1.03 3.68 21.68
C LEU A 272 1.40 2.19 21.67
N ILE A 273 1.77 1.63 22.83
CA ILE A 273 1.93 0.18 23.03
C ILE A 273 0.62 -0.55 22.74
N ASP A 274 -0.48 -0.11 23.37
CA ASP A 274 -1.79 -0.72 23.17
C ASP A 274 -2.20 -0.66 21.69
N PHE A 275 -2.09 0.52 21.07
CA PHE A 275 -2.40 0.70 19.65
C PHE A 275 -1.56 -0.22 18.74
N ALA A 276 -0.26 -0.36 19.02
CA ALA A 276 0.62 -1.22 18.23
C ALA A 276 0.27 -2.70 18.38
N GLN A 277 -0.13 -3.14 19.57
CA GLN A 277 -0.61 -4.51 19.79
C GLN A 277 -1.95 -4.75 19.07
N GLU A 278 -2.90 -3.84 19.23
CA GLU A 278 -4.27 -3.92 18.69
C GLU A 278 -4.30 -3.87 17.16
N SER A 279 -3.61 -2.90 16.55
CA SER A 279 -3.42 -2.87 15.09
C SER A 279 -2.53 -4.01 14.58
N GLY A 280 -1.64 -4.53 15.43
CA GLY A 280 -0.76 -5.69 15.21
C GLY A 280 -1.49 -7.03 15.05
N ARG A 281 -2.80 -7.07 15.33
CA ARG A 281 -3.62 -8.29 15.25
C ARG A 281 -4.06 -8.66 13.85
N ALA A 282 -4.00 -7.71 12.94
CA ALA A 282 -4.45 -7.88 11.56
C ALA A 282 -3.29 -8.16 10.61
N GLY A 283 -3.52 -8.79 9.45
CA GLY A 283 -2.53 -8.97 8.39
C GLY A 283 -1.23 -9.66 8.78
N ARG A 284 -1.30 -10.75 9.54
CA ARG A 284 -0.11 -11.57 9.83
C ARG A 284 0.37 -12.37 8.62
N ASP A 285 -0.52 -12.66 7.67
CA ASP A 285 -0.22 -13.45 6.46
C ASP A 285 0.23 -12.56 5.27
N GLY A 286 0.74 -11.37 5.56
CA GLY A 286 1.22 -10.41 4.56
C GLY A 286 0.13 -9.61 3.84
N GLU A 287 -1.11 -9.70 4.31
CA GLU A 287 -2.26 -8.96 3.77
C GLU A 287 -2.14 -7.46 4.05
N ILE A 288 -2.59 -6.61 3.11
CA ILE A 288 -2.66 -5.18 3.40
C ILE A 288 -3.79 -4.93 4.39
N VAL A 289 -3.43 -4.33 5.53
CA VAL A 289 -4.36 -3.99 6.60
C VAL A 289 -4.55 -2.50 6.62
N THR A 290 -5.78 -2.05 6.83
CA THR A 290 -6.03 -0.66 7.19
C THR A 290 -6.34 -0.57 8.68
N SER A 291 -5.65 0.33 9.40
CA SER A 291 -5.90 0.63 10.81
C SER A 291 -6.35 2.08 10.93
N VAL A 292 -7.62 2.27 11.30
CA VAL A 292 -8.27 3.58 11.38
C VAL A 292 -8.47 3.98 12.84
N ILE A 293 -8.19 5.23 13.17
CA ILE A 293 -8.59 5.86 14.44
C ILE A 293 -9.66 6.91 14.13
N VAL A 294 -10.80 6.83 14.80
CA VAL A 294 -11.85 7.86 14.79
C VAL A 294 -11.79 8.61 16.11
N MET A 295 -11.68 9.94 16.07
CA MET A 295 -11.52 10.78 17.26
C MET A 295 -12.33 12.07 17.18
N GLU A 296 -12.53 12.72 18.33
CA GLU A 296 -13.21 14.02 18.44
C GLU A 296 -12.20 15.16 18.47
N LYS A 297 -12.59 16.35 17.98
CA LYS A 297 -11.77 17.57 18.00
C LYS A 297 -11.33 17.94 19.43
N GLY A 298 -12.26 17.90 20.38
CA GLY A 298 -12.03 18.24 21.77
C GLY A 298 -11.41 17.12 22.61
N TRP A 299 -11.01 15.99 22.02
CA TRP A 299 -10.49 14.84 22.77
C TRP A 299 -9.31 15.20 23.69
N GLN A 300 -8.33 15.95 23.18
CA GLN A 300 -7.16 16.35 23.96
C GLN A 300 -7.55 17.18 25.18
N ALA A 301 -8.33 18.25 24.97
CA ALA A 301 -8.79 19.13 26.06
C ALA A 301 -9.64 18.37 27.09
N MET A 302 -10.46 17.42 26.65
CA MET A 302 -11.23 16.55 27.54
C MET A 302 -10.35 15.64 28.39
N GLU A 303 -9.29 15.06 27.82
CA GLU A 303 -8.39 14.16 28.54
C GLU A 303 -7.47 14.95 29.51
N GLU A 304 -6.98 16.12 29.11
CA GLU A 304 -6.23 17.05 29.98
C GLU A 304 -7.05 17.45 31.21
N LYS A 305 -8.30 17.90 31.02
CA LYS A 305 -9.21 18.26 32.13
C LYS A 305 -9.50 17.07 33.05
N ARG A 306 -9.68 15.87 32.49
CA ARG A 306 -9.88 14.64 33.26
C ARG A 306 -8.65 14.30 34.12
N ARG A 307 -7.45 14.51 33.59
CA ARG A 307 -6.17 14.26 34.27
C ARG A 307 -5.86 15.26 35.35
N GLU A 308 -6.07 16.55 35.08
CA GLU A 308 -5.94 17.61 36.08
C GLU A 308 -6.83 17.30 37.30
N LYS A 309 -8.08 16.89 37.05
CA LYS A 309 -9.02 16.48 38.10
C LYS A 309 -8.55 15.24 38.89
N ARG A 310 -7.81 14.33 38.26
CA ARG A 310 -7.20 13.15 38.89
C ARG A 310 -5.80 13.39 39.45
N ARG A 311 -5.22 14.58 39.26
CA ARG A 311 -3.82 14.91 39.58
C ARG A 311 -2.84 13.89 39.00
N GLN A 312 -3.04 13.54 37.73
CA GLN A 312 -2.29 12.50 37.04
C GLN A 312 -1.56 13.09 35.84
N GLU A 313 -0.24 12.87 35.76
CA GLU A 313 0.56 13.27 34.61
C GLU A 313 0.38 12.31 33.43
N TRP A 314 0.83 12.72 32.25
CA TRP A 314 0.90 11.87 31.08
C TRP A 314 2.11 10.94 31.18
N SER A 315 1.91 9.64 31.01
CA SER A 315 3.01 8.69 30.86
C SER A 315 3.70 8.87 29.50
N GLU A 316 4.94 8.38 29.36
CA GLU A 316 5.67 8.43 28.08
C GLU A 316 4.96 7.66 26.96
N ASP A 317 4.24 6.57 27.29
CA ASP A 317 3.43 5.82 26.33
C ASP A 317 2.20 6.61 25.86
N GLU A 318 1.53 7.31 26.76
CA GLU A 318 0.39 8.17 26.43
C GLU A 318 0.84 9.38 25.59
N LYS A 319 2.01 9.96 25.88
CA LYS A 319 2.64 11.00 25.04
C LYS A 319 3.00 10.45 23.65
N GLY A 320 3.46 9.21 23.57
CA GLY A 320 3.69 8.51 22.30
C GLY A 320 2.43 8.46 21.45
N MET A 321 1.29 8.08 22.05
CA MET A 321 -0.01 8.04 21.36
C MET A 321 -0.46 9.43 20.92
N PHE A 322 -0.27 10.43 21.79
CA PHE A 322 -0.56 11.83 21.48
C PHE A 322 0.23 12.33 20.26
N ASN A 323 1.53 12.07 20.22
CA ASN A 323 2.39 12.40 19.10
C ASN A 323 1.95 11.66 17.83
N PHE A 324 1.56 10.39 17.96
CA PHE A 324 1.09 9.60 16.83
C PHE A 324 -0.18 10.18 16.20
N VAL A 325 -1.16 10.66 16.96
CA VAL A 325 -2.40 11.22 16.39
C VAL A 325 -2.21 12.64 15.83
N ASN A 326 -1.35 13.45 16.46
CA ASN A 326 -1.18 14.86 16.10
C ASN A 326 -0.06 15.15 15.09
N THR A 327 0.80 14.17 14.78
CA THR A 327 1.92 14.40 13.87
C THR A 327 1.48 14.86 12.47
N ASP A 328 2.28 15.71 11.87
CA ASP A 328 2.30 16.09 10.44
C ASP A 328 3.25 15.19 9.63
N GLN A 329 4.13 14.44 10.28
CA GLN A 329 5.04 13.49 9.67
C GLN A 329 4.37 12.15 9.38
N CYS A 330 5.06 11.29 8.62
CA CYS A 330 4.68 9.90 8.43
C CYS A 330 4.36 9.20 9.76
N ARG A 331 3.16 8.63 9.90
CA ARG A 331 2.75 7.87 11.11
C ARG A 331 3.69 6.72 11.45
N ARG A 332 4.26 6.07 10.42
CA ARG A 332 5.20 4.96 10.60
C ARG A 332 6.54 5.43 11.17
N LEU A 333 6.99 6.63 10.81
CA LEU A 333 8.18 7.21 11.45
C LEU A 333 7.95 7.45 12.94
N VAL A 334 6.76 7.88 13.35
CA VAL A 334 6.45 8.07 14.79
C VAL A 334 6.48 6.74 15.53
N LEU A 335 5.83 5.70 15.00
CA LEU A 335 5.89 4.34 15.56
C LEU A 335 7.33 3.83 15.62
N GLY A 336 8.08 3.94 14.53
CA GLY A 336 9.45 3.48 14.45
C GLY A 336 10.39 4.23 15.40
N LYS A 337 10.27 5.56 15.50
CA LYS A 337 11.05 6.35 16.48
C LYS A 337 10.76 5.94 17.91
N TYR A 338 9.52 5.63 18.23
CA TYR A 338 9.09 5.23 19.57
C TYR A 338 9.58 3.82 19.96
N PHE A 339 9.46 2.84 19.05
CA PHE A 339 9.86 1.45 19.32
C PHE A 339 11.33 1.14 19.00
N ASP A 340 11.84 1.65 17.88
CA ASP A 340 13.11 1.23 17.28
C ASP A 340 14.18 2.36 17.25
N GLY A 341 13.77 3.62 17.40
CA GLY A 341 14.66 4.78 17.38
C GLY A 341 14.95 5.34 15.98
N VAL A 342 16.21 5.75 15.74
CA VAL A 342 16.61 6.57 14.57
C VAL A 342 16.62 5.80 13.24
N SER A 343 16.46 4.48 13.27
CA SER A 343 16.52 3.58 12.10
C SER A 343 15.17 3.40 11.37
N ALA A 344 14.15 4.19 11.71
CA ALA A 344 12.82 4.07 11.11
C ALA A 344 12.76 4.62 9.67
N GLN A 345 12.25 3.80 8.75
CA GLN A 345 11.93 4.22 7.37
C GLN A 345 10.49 4.74 7.29
N ASP A 346 10.28 5.76 6.46
CA ASP A 346 8.94 6.27 6.17
C ASP A 346 8.19 5.36 5.19
N CYS A 347 6.91 5.68 4.92
CA CYS A 347 6.10 4.92 3.98
C CYS A 347 6.55 5.03 2.52
N ILE A 348 7.41 5.99 2.19
CA ILE A 348 7.71 6.42 0.82
C ILE A 348 9.01 5.73 0.37
N SER A 349 10.04 5.83 1.20
CA SER A 349 11.36 5.23 1.00
C SER A 349 11.37 3.70 1.11
N GLY A 350 10.45 3.12 1.87
CA GLY A 350 10.29 1.67 1.95
C GLY A 350 9.09 1.20 1.14
N ASP A 351 9.20 0.06 0.44
CA ASP A 351 8.07 -0.65 -0.17
C ASP A 351 7.04 -1.08 0.90
N MET A 352 6.20 -0.14 1.30
CA MET A 352 5.31 -0.21 2.45
C MET A 352 3.97 0.47 2.15
N ALA A 353 2.90 0.01 2.80
CA ALA A 353 1.59 0.63 2.74
C ALA A 353 1.65 2.09 3.24
N ARG A 354 1.20 3.03 2.41
CA ARG A 354 1.18 4.46 2.72
C ARG A 354 0.15 4.79 3.82
N CYS A 355 0.57 5.55 4.83
CA CYS A 355 -0.32 6.10 5.86
C CYS A 355 -1.04 7.36 5.36
N ASP A 356 -2.03 7.83 6.13
CA ASP A 356 -2.79 9.07 5.86
C ASP A 356 -1.92 10.31 5.58
N ARG A 357 -0.72 10.39 6.17
CA ARG A 357 0.24 11.50 5.96
C ARG A 357 1.16 11.35 4.75
N CYS A 358 1.33 10.13 4.24
CA CYS A 358 2.18 9.84 3.07
C CYS A 358 1.37 9.53 1.81
N SER A 359 0.05 9.41 1.93
CA SER A 359 -0.90 9.48 0.82
C SER A 359 -1.59 10.84 0.81
N THR A 360 -2.36 11.11 -0.23
CA THR A 360 -3.29 12.24 -0.39
C THR A 360 -4.48 12.21 0.59
N GLY A 361 -4.34 11.57 1.76
CA GLY A 361 -5.35 11.53 2.82
C GLY A 361 -6.36 10.36 2.77
N VAL A 362 -7.40 10.45 3.62
CA VAL A 362 -8.47 9.43 3.80
C VAL A 362 -9.42 9.33 2.60
N SER A 363 -9.60 10.43 1.86
CA SER A 363 -10.48 10.53 0.68
C SER A 363 -10.08 9.59 -0.45
N ASP A 364 -8.79 9.53 -0.78
CA ASP A 364 -8.31 8.68 -1.87
C ASP A 364 -8.27 7.20 -1.48
N TRP A 365 -8.11 6.89 -0.20
CA TRP A 365 -8.35 5.53 0.29
C TRP A 365 -9.82 5.13 0.19
N LYS A 366 -10.75 6.01 0.61
CA LYS A 366 -12.19 5.75 0.44
C LYS A 366 -12.53 5.51 -1.02
N ARG A 367 -11.98 6.35 -1.92
CA ARG A 367 -12.11 6.18 -3.37
C ARG A 367 -11.49 4.87 -3.85
N SER A 368 -10.30 4.50 -3.36
CA SER A 368 -9.64 3.23 -3.70
C SER A 368 -10.44 2.01 -3.22
N GLN A 369 -11.02 2.04 -2.02
CA GLN A 369 -11.88 0.97 -1.50
C GLN A 369 -13.20 0.88 -2.27
N GLN A 370 -13.83 2.02 -2.53
CA GLN A 370 -15.04 2.09 -3.35
C GLN A 370 -14.77 1.57 -4.76
N ASN A 371 -13.65 1.95 -5.37
CA ASN A 371 -13.28 1.48 -6.71
C ASN A 371 -12.97 -0.02 -6.72
N LYS A 372 -12.20 -0.53 -5.75
CA LYS A 372 -11.97 -1.98 -5.61
C LYS A 372 -13.28 -2.76 -5.43
N SER A 373 -14.19 -2.25 -4.61
CA SER A 373 -15.51 -2.86 -4.36
C SER A 373 -16.38 -2.83 -5.62
N ARG A 374 -16.43 -1.70 -6.34
CA ARG A 374 -17.16 -1.54 -7.61
C ARG A 374 -16.62 -2.45 -8.70
N GLU A 375 -15.30 -2.48 -8.90
CA GLU A 375 -14.65 -3.38 -9.86
C GLU A 375 -14.97 -4.84 -9.55
N ARG A 376 -14.90 -5.22 -8.27
CA ARG A 376 -15.23 -6.57 -7.84
C ARG A 376 -16.69 -6.92 -8.12
N HIS A 377 -17.61 -6.05 -7.73
CA HIS A 377 -19.04 -6.25 -7.95
C HIS A 377 -19.36 -6.37 -9.45
N MET A 378 -18.71 -5.58 -10.29
CA MET A 378 -18.84 -5.67 -11.75
C MET A 378 -18.37 -7.02 -12.29
N VAL A 379 -17.26 -7.55 -11.78
CA VAL A 379 -16.76 -8.88 -12.17
C VAL A 379 -17.67 -9.98 -11.63
N GLU A 380 -18.16 -9.89 -10.39
CA GLU A 380 -19.13 -10.85 -9.81
C GLU A 380 -20.42 -10.88 -10.64
N ASP A 381 -21.02 -9.74 -10.93
CA ASP A 381 -22.23 -9.63 -11.76
C ASP A 381 -22.01 -10.17 -13.19
N ALA A 382 -20.83 -9.91 -13.79
CA ALA A 382 -20.49 -10.50 -15.09
C ALA A 382 -20.41 -12.04 -15.01
N LEU A 383 -19.74 -12.58 -14.00
CA LEU A 383 -19.63 -14.02 -13.80
C LEU A 383 -20.99 -14.68 -13.58
N ASP A 384 -21.89 -14.06 -12.80
CA ASP A 384 -23.23 -14.56 -12.54
C ASP A 384 -24.13 -14.52 -13.80
N GLN A 385 -24.02 -13.49 -14.61
CA GLN A 385 -24.70 -13.42 -15.91
C GLN A 385 -24.20 -14.50 -16.87
N ILE A 386 -22.89 -14.72 -16.92
CA ILE A 386 -22.28 -15.75 -17.75
C ILE A 386 -22.64 -17.15 -17.25
N ALA A 387 -22.73 -17.35 -15.93
CA ALA A 387 -23.10 -18.64 -15.33
C ALA A 387 -24.50 -19.10 -15.71
N ASN A 388 -25.42 -18.15 -15.84
CA ASN A 388 -26.81 -18.38 -16.20
C ASN A 388 -27.07 -18.26 -17.71
N GLY A 389 -26.02 -18.09 -18.53
CA GLY A 389 -26.12 -17.88 -19.97
C GLY A 389 -24.97 -18.48 -20.77
N CYS A 390 -24.75 -17.95 -21.97
CA CYS A 390 -23.70 -18.41 -22.87
C CYS A 390 -22.48 -17.46 -22.82
N PRO A 391 -21.29 -17.91 -22.35
CA PRO A 391 -20.09 -17.06 -22.27
C PRO A 391 -19.67 -16.46 -23.61
N VAL A 392 -19.82 -17.23 -24.71
CA VAL A 392 -19.46 -16.77 -26.06
C VAL A 392 -20.40 -15.64 -26.47
N CYS A 393 -21.71 -15.84 -26.36
CA CYS A 393 -22.71 -14.84 -26.75
C CYS A 393 -22.64 -13.58 -25.89
N TRP A 394 -22.34 -13.74 -24.60
CA TRP A 394 -22.16 -12.61 -23.69
C TRP A 394 -20.98 -11.73 -24.11
N VAL A 395 -19.82 -12.33 -24.41
CA VAL A 395 -18.64 -11.60 -24.89
C VAL A 395 -18.86 -11.02 -26.29
N THR A 396 -19.45 -11.77 -27.21
CA THR A 396 -19.70 -11.28 -28.58
C THR A 396 -20.70 -10.11 -28.59
N SER A 397 -21.71 -10.15 -27.72
CA SER A 397 -22.63 -9.03 -27.50
C SER A 397 -21.91 -7.79 -26.96
N ALA A 398 -20.94 -7.97 -26.07
CA ALA A 398 -20.13 -6.87 -25.54
C ALA A 398 -19.20 -6.25 -26.61
N LEU A 399 -18.70 -7.06 -27.53
CA LEU A 399 -17.80 -6.63 -28.61
C LEU A 399 -18.54 -6.06 -29.84
N GLY A 400 -19.86 -5.88 -29.74
CA GLY A 400 -20.67 -5.22 -30.78
C GLY A 400 -20.98 -6.09 -32.01
N SER A 401 -20.81 -7.42 -31.93
CA SER A 401 -21.27 -8.30 -33.01
C SER A 401 -22.74 -8.68 -32.80
N GLU A 402 -23.59 -8.38 -33.78
CA GLU A 402 -24.98 -8.80 -33.79
C GLU A 402 -25.07 -10.33 -33.80
N SER A 403 -25.70 -10.91 -32.77
CA SER A 403 -26.11 -12.31 -32.75
C SER A 403 -27.63 -12.39 -32.86
N ASP A 404 -28.12 -13.26 -33.75
CA ASP A 404 -29.57 -13.47 -34.00
C ASP A 404 -30.34 -14.03 -32.78
N HIS A 405 -29.64 -14.42 -31.72
CA HIS A 405 -30.21 -14.84 -30.45
C HIS A 405 -29.51 -14.17 -29.28
N GLY A 406 -30.28 -13.79 -28.25
CA GLY A 406 -29.74 -13.22 -27.00
C GLY A 406 -28.81 -14.19 -26.26
N TRP A 407 -28.13 -13.73 -25.21
CA TRP A 407 -27.11 -14.49 -24.49
C TRP A 407 -27.65 -15.39 -23.36
N MET A 408 -28.93 -15.27 -22.99
CA MET A 408 -29.59 -16.10 -21.97
C MET A 408 -30.09 -17.43 -22.56
N HIS A 409 -29.16 -18.34 -22.85
CA HIS A 409 -29.47 -19.70 -23.27
C HIS A 409 -28.36 -20.65 -22.81
N ASP A 410 -28.64 -21.96 -22.85
CA ASP A 410 -27.61 -22.96 -22.60
C ASP A 410 -26.50 -22.83 -23.66
N GLY A 411 -25.28 -22.56 -23.20
CA GLY A 411 -24.11 -22.48 -24.05
C GLY A 411 -23.85 -23.77 -24.85
N ARG A 412 -24.31 -24.94 -24.40
CA ARG A 412 -24.20 -26.22 -25.15
C ARG A 412 -25.00 -26.22 -26.45
N ALA A 413 -26.12 -25.50 -26.47
CA ALA A 413 -26.98 -25.36 -27.63
C ALA A 413 -26.56 -24.20 -28.55
N CYS A 414 -25.45 -23.52 -28.24
CA CYS A 414 -24.98 -22.34 -28.99
C CYS A 414 -24.36 -22.69 -30.34
N THR A 415 -24.96 -22.22 -31.43
CA THR A 415 -24.43 -22.39 -32.80
C THR A 415 -23.14 -21.60 -33.02
N LEU A 416 -22.96 -20.46 -32.35
CA LEU A 416 -21.76 -19.60 -32.44
C LEU A 416 -20.49 -20.24 -31.87
N ARG A 417 -20.58 -21.31 -31.06
CA ARG A 417 -19.40 -22.02 -30.51
C ARG A 417 -18.57 -22.74 -31.56
N SER A 418 -19.17 -23.08 -32.71
CA SER A 418 -18.53 -23.85 -33.78
C SER A 418 -17.68 -23.00 -34.73
N THR A 419 -17.95 -21.70 -34.82
CA THR A 419 -17.28 -20.76 -35.74
C THR A 419 -17.19 -19.37 -35.13
N VAL A 420 -16.40 -19.20 -34.06
CA VAL A 420 -15.96 -17.85 -33.67
C VAL A 420 -14.87 -17.45 -34.66
N LYS A 421 -15.23 -16.69 -35.71
CA LYS A 421 -14.25 -16.06 -36.60
C LYS A 421 -13.55 -14.96 -35.82
N ILE A 422 -12.30 -15.23 -35.47
CA ILE A 422 -11.42 -14.29 -34.81
C ILE A 422 -10.79 -13.43 -35.90
N THR A 423 -10.84 -12.11 -35.74
CA THR A 423 -9.97 -11.19 -36.48
C THR A 423 -8.54 -11.29 -35.93
N ALA A 424 -7.93 -12.47 -36.07
CA ALA A 424 -6.52 -12.66 -35.83
C ALA A 424 -5.77 -12.26 -37.11
N SER A 425 -4.63 -11.61 -36.95
CA SER A 425 -3.68 -11.30 -38.03
C SER A 425 -3.25 -12.51 -38.87
N THR A 426 -3.59 -13.74 -38.47
CA THR A 426 -3.22 -15.02 -39.09
C THR A 426 -4.40 -15.82 -39.68
N GLY A 427 -5.65 -15.34 -39.62
CA GLY A 427 -6.79 -16.00 -40.31
C GLY A 427 -7.23 -17.37 -39.75
N GLY A 428 -6.90 -17.71 -38.50
CA GLY A 428 -7.32 -18.97 -37.85
C GLY A 428 -8.75 -18.95 -37.29
N THR A 429 -9.40 -20.12 -37.20
CA THR A 429 -10.69 -20.32 -36.52
C THR A 429 -10.47 -20.90 -35.12
N LEU A 430 -10.97 -20.23 -34.08
CA LEU A 430 -10.92 -20.76 -32.71
C LEU A 430 -12.17 -21.61 -32.42
N SER A 431 -11.96 -22.88 -32.14
CA SER A 431 -13.03 -23.73 -31.61
C SER A 431 -13.30 -23.37 -30.16
N MET A 432 -14.55 -22.97 -29.88
CA MET A 432 -15.09 -22.76 -28.53
C MET A 432 -16.03 -23.90 -28.12
N SER A 433 -15.85 -25.09 -28.70
CA SER A 433 -16.56 -26.31 -28.29
C SER A 433 -16.28 -26.65 -26.83
N GLU A 434 -17.24 -27.29 -26.15
CA GLU A 434 -17.10 -27.66 -24.73
C GLU A 434 -15.89 -28.59 -24.53
N ASP A 435 -15.68 -29.55 -25.42
CA ASP A 435 -14.52 -30.44 -25.38
C ASP A 435 -13.19 -29.70 -25.55
N ALA A 436 -13.14 -28.66 -26.39
CA ALA A 436 -11.93 -27.86 -26.54
C ALA A 436 -11.64 -27.04 -25.28
N CYS A 437 -12.67 -26.41 -24.69
CA CYS A 437 -12.57 -25.67 -23.43
C CYS A 437 -12.17 -26.59 -22.26
N ASP A 438 -12.74 -27.79 -22.17
CA ASP A 438 -12.44 -28.77 -21.12
C ASP A 438 -11.01 -29.33 -21.26
N ARG A 439 -10.53 -29.60 -22.48
CA ARG A 439 -9.12 -29.99 -22.73
C ARG A 439 -8.14 -28.88 -22.31
N PHE A 440 -8.44 -27.63 -22.67
CA PHE A 440 -7.58 -26.51 -22.30
C PHE A 440 -7.58 -26.26 -20.80
N ARG A 441 -8.76 -26.30 -20.17
CA ARG A 441 -8.90 -26.24 -18.72
C ARG A 441 -8.05 -27.31 -18.02
N ALA A 442 -8.05 -28.55 -18.50
CA ALA A 442 -7.26 -29.64 -17.92
C ALA A 442 -5.73 -29.41 -18.02
N THR A 443 -5.30 -28.50 -18.89
CA THR A 443 -3.88 -28.11 -19.04
C THR A 443 -3.48 -27.03 -18.02
N ILE A 444 -4.43 -26.23 -17.53
CA ILE A 444 -4.14 -25.18 -16.54
C ILE A 444 -3.90 -25.85 -15.18
N ARG A 445 -2.68 -25.74 -14.67
CA ARG A 445 -2.30 -26.20 -13.34
C ARG A 445 -2.07 -25.00 -12.43
N TYR A 446 -3.05 -24.72 -11.57
CA TYR A 446 -2.90 -23.70 -10.53
C TYR A 446 -1.92 -24.20 -9.47
N LEU A 447 -0.81 -23.47 -9.31
CA LEU A 447 0.23 -23.81 -8.35
C LEU A 447 -0.19 -23.45 -6.91
N ASP A 448 0.29 -24.24 -5.95
CA ASP A 448 0.05 -24.02 -4.53
C ASP A 448 0.57 -22.64 -4.08
N GLY A 449 -0.19 -21.98 -3.19
CA GLY A 449 0.14 -20.67 -2.63
C GLY A 449 -0.60 -19.49 -3.25
N GLY A 450 -1.23 -19.65 -4.42
CA GLY A 450 -2.21 -18.68 -4.93
C GLY A 450 -3.60 -19.01 -4.40
N LYS A 451 -4.29 -18.06 -3.74
CA LYS A 451 -5.66 -18.25 -3.22
C LYS A 451 -6.68 -18.27 -4.39
N THR A 452 -6.60 -19.30 -5.24
CA THR A 452 -7.38 -19.48 -6.48
C THR A 452 -8.17 -20.80 -6.42
N CYS A 453 -9.38 -20.83 -6.96
CA CYS A 453 -10.17 -22.05 -7.06
C CYS A 453 -9.64 -22.94 -8.20
N HIS A 454 -9.19 -24.16 -7.90
CA HIS A 454 -8.72 -25.12 -8.93
C HIS A 454 -9.82 -25.50 -9.94
N ALA A 455 -11.09 -25.31 -9.58
CA ALA A 455 -12.22 -25.61 -10.45
C ALA A 455 -12.68 -24.43 -11.32
N CYS A 456 -12.27 -23.19 -11.09
CA CYS A 456 -12.69 -22.09 -11.96
C CYS A 456 -11.64 -21.01 -12.17
N GLY A 457 -10.45 -21.11 -11.61
CA GLY A 457 -9.42 -20.07 -11.78
C GLY A 457 -9.74 -18.72 -11.16
N ILE A 458 -10.91 -18.58 -10.55
CA ILE A 458 -11.33 -17.37 -9.85
C ILE A 458 -10.74 -17.37 -8.44
N SER A 459 -10.41 -16.18 -7.94
CA SER A 459 -9.99 -15.93 -6.57
C SER A 459 -10.93 -16.59 -5.55
N GLN A 460 -10.37 -17.17 -4.49
CA GLN A 460 -11.13 -17.78 -3.39
C GLN A 460 -11.89 -16.76 -2.54
N ARG A 461 -11.54 -15.47 -2.63
CA ARG A 461 -12.36 -14.39 -2.07
C ARG A 461 -13.69 -14.22 -2.77
N MET A 462 -13.82 -14.64 -4.03
CA MET A 462 -15.10 -14.62 -4.78
C MET A 462 -15.72 -16.01 -4.86
N CYS A 463 -14.94 -17.03 -5.24
CA CYS A 463 -15.45 -18.38 -5.42
C CYS A 463 -15.35 -19.17 -4.11
N HIS A 464 -16.49 -19.62 -3.61
CA HIS A 464 -16.61 -20.29 -2.30
C HIS A 464 -16.15 -21.76 -2.31
N THR A 465 -15.62 -22.24 -3.44
CA THR A 465 -15.02 -23.56 -3.59
C THR A 465 -13.56 -23.50 -3.21
N GLY A 466 -13.27 -24.00 -2.02
CA GLY A 466 -11.91 -24.08 -1.49
C GLY A 466 -11.01 -25.05 -2.26
N GLU A 467 -9.77 -25.12 -1.81
CA GLU A 467 -8.69 -25.96 -2.37
C GLU A 467 -9.01 -27.46 -2.30
N ASP A 468 -9.88 -27.85 -1.36
CA ASP A 468 -10.24 -29.25 -1.08
C ASP A 468 -11.21 -29.90 -2.10
N GLY A 469 -11.81 -29.11 -2.99
CA GLY A 469 -12.78 -29.59 -3.98
C GLY A 469 -14.08 -30.16 -3.41
N GLN A 470 -14.35 -30.04 -2.10
CA GLN A 470 -15.52 -30.65 -1.45
C GLN A 470 -16.82 -29.86 -1.69
N ARG A 471 -16.72 -28.56 -1.98
CA ARG A 471 -17.88 -27.69 -2.28
C ARG A 471 -18.05 -27.49 -3.78
N ARG A 472 -19.30 -27.52 -4.28
CA ARG A 472 -19.59 -27.28 -5.70
C ARG A 472 -19.17 -25.86 -6.10
N CYS A 473 -18.39 -25.77 -7.18
CA CYS A 473 -17.96 -24.51 -7.80
C CYS A 473 -19.18 -23.67 -8.21
N GLN A 474 -19.14 -22.39 -7.86
CA GLN A 474 -20.17 -21.40 -8.23
C GLN A 474 -20.13 -21.06 -9.72
N TRP A 475 -18.94 -21.02 -10.31
CA TRP A 475 -18.72 -20.65 -11.71
C TRP A 475 -17.96 -21.74 -12.47
N PRO A 476 -18.49 -22.97 -12.53
CA PRO A 476 -17.80 -24.06 -13.20
C PRO A 476 -17.66 -23.74 -14.69
N ARG A 477 -16.46 -23.96 -15.24
CA ARG A 477 -16.18 -23.87 -16.69
C ARG A 477 -16.33 -22.47 -17.33
N ILE A 478 -16.44 -21.39 -16.55
CA ILE A 478 -16.54 -20.01 -17.08
C ILE A 478 -15.17 -19.45 -17.45
N ALA A 479 -14.23 -19.41 -16.50
CA ALA A 479 -12.93 -18.79 -16.70
C ALA A 479 -12.12 -19.33 -17.89
N PRO A 480 -12.04 -20.66 -18.16
CA PRO A 480 -11.30 -21.16 -19.31
C PRO A 480 -11.89 -20.65 -20.64
N ALA A 481 -13.21 -20.48 -20.72
CA ALA A 481 -13.84 -19.90 -21.90
C ALA A 481 -13.48 -18.41 -22.05
N ILE A 482 -13.48 -17.65 -20.95
CA ILE A 482 -13.17 -16.21 -20.95
C ILE A 482 -11.71 -15.93 -21.32
N VAL A 483 -10.75 -16.63 -20.71
CA VAL A 483 -9.31 -16.41 -21.04
C VAL A 483 -8.99 -16.85 -22.47
N ARG A 484 -9.66 -17.88 -23.00
CA ARG A 484 -9.55 -18.25 -24.42
C ARG A 484 -10.14 -17.17 -25.33
N LEU A 485 -11.31 -16.63 -25.00
CA LEU A 485 -11.93 -15.53 -25.75
C LEU A 485 -11.10 -14.24 -25.68
N ALA A 486 -10.35 -14.00 -24.61
CA ALA A 486 -9.43 -12.86 -24.54
C ALA A 486 -8.32 -12.92 -25.60
N THR A 487 -7.84 -14.12 -25.98
CA THR A 487 -6.88 -14.26 -27.09
C THR A 487 -7.47 -13.91 -28.47
N ALA A 488 -8.81 -13.83 -28.55
CA ALA A 488 -9.58 -13.69 -29.78
C ALA A 488 -9.86 -12.24 -30.20
N ASN A 489 -9.35 -11.25 -29.49
CA ASN A 489 -9.47 -9.86 -29.90
C ASN A 489 -8.26 -9.06 -29.44
N ASN A 490 -8.04 -7.91 -30.08
CA ASN A 490 -6.86 -7.08 -29.81
C ASN A 490 -6.83 -6.59 -28.35
N VAL A 491 -7.98 -6.17 -27.81
CA VAL A 491 -8.07 -5.68 -26.42
C VAL A 491 -7.68 -6.76 -25.41
N GLY A 492 -8.18 -7.97 -25.58
CA GLY A 492 -7.86 -9.10 -24.72
C GLY A 492 -6.40 -9.54 -24.87
N ARG A 493 -5.84 -9.49 -26.08
CA ARG A 493 -4.39 -9.73 -26.31
C ARG A 493 -3.53 -8.67 -25.60
N ASP A 494 -3.95 -7.42 -25.61
CA ASP A 494 -3.24 -6.34 -24.92
C ASP A 494 -3.31 -6.52 -23.41
N ILE A 495 -4.48 -6.86 -22.85
CA ILE A 495 -4.65 -7.22 -21.42
C ILE A 495 -3.73 -8.39 -21.02
N ILE A 496 -3.61 -9.41 -21.87
CA ILE A 496 -2.73 -10.57 -21.62
C ILE A 496 -1.26 -10.16 -21.61
N ARG A 497 -0.84 -9.28 -22.54
CA ARG A 497 0.53 -8.75 -22.59
C ARG A 497 0.86 -7.87 -21.39
N GLU A 498 -0.06 -6.98 -21.02
CA GLU A 498 0.06 -6.12 -19.82
C GLU A 498 0.15 -6.94 -18.53
N ALA A 499 -0.59 -8.06 -18.47
CA ALA A 499 -0.49 -9.03 -17.38
C ALA A 499 0.86 -9.76 -17.33
N GLY A 500 1.70 -9.65 -18.37
CA GLY A 500 3.09 -10.11 -18.40
C GLY A 500 3.34 -11.40 -19.18
N TYR A 501 2.40 -11.83 -20.04
CA TYR A 501 2.66 -12.95 -20.95
C TYR A 501 3.46 -12.48 -22.18
N THR A 502 4.62 -13.10 -22.40
CA THR A 502 5.54 -12.78 -23.52
C THR A 502 5.64 -13.91 -24.55
N GLY A 503 4.95 -15.04 -24.32
CA GLY A 503 4.95 -16.18 -25.22
C GLY A 503 4.08 -15.97 -26.47
N ASP A 504 4.13 -16.94 -27.39
CA ASP A 504 3.24 -16.95 -28.54
C ASP A 504 1.78 -17.16 -28.08
N MET A 505 0.87 -16.36 -28.61
CA MET A 505 -0.57 -16.42 -28.30
C MET A 505 -1.25 -17.64 -28.93
N ASP A 506 -0.61 -18.24 -29.94
CA ASP A 506 -1.09 -19.46 -30.59
C ASP A 506 -0.52 -20.74 -29.92
N ASP A 507 0.46 -20.62 -29.00
CA ASP A 507 0.93 -21.71 -28.14
C ASP A 507 0.03 -21.87 -26.90
N TRP A 508 -1.03 -22.67 -27.08
CA TRP A 508 -2.01 -22.96 -26.04
C TRP A 508 -1.43 -23.66 -24.81
N THR A 509 -0.33 -24.42 -24.95
CA THR A 509 0.27 -25.13 -23.82
C THR A 509 1.08 -24.16 -22.96
N ALA A 510 1.92 -23.32 -23.57
CA ALA A 510 2.66 -22.29 -22.84
C ALA A 510 1.72 -21.29 -22.16
N TYR A 511 0.66 -20.86 -22.86
CA TYR A 511 -0.33 -19.95 -22.30
C TYR A 511 -1.09 -20.56 -21.10
N ALA A 512 -1.53 -21.83 -21.20
CA ALA A 512 -2.22 -22.52 -20.11
C ALA A 512 -1.34 -22.67 -18.85
N LEU A 513 -0.05 -22.97 -19.03
CA LEU A 513 0.89 -23.08 -17.92
C LEU A 513 1.12 -21.71 -17.24
N TRP A 514 1.29 -20.65 -18.03
CA TRP A 514 1.44 -19.29 -17.50
C TRP A 514 0.20 -18.82 -16.73
N LEU A 515 -1.01 -19.11 -17.21
CA LEU A 515 -2.26 -18.77 -16.54
C LEU A 515 -2.38 -19.37 -15.12
N GLY A 516 -1.78 -20.54 -14.89
CA GLY A 516 -1.80 -21.24 -13.61
C GLY A 516 -0.80 -20.71 -12.57
N GLN A 517 0.14 -19.85 -12.97
CA GLN A 517 1.15 -19.29 -12.07
C GLN A 517 0.58 -18.16 -11.19
N PRO A 518 1.10 -17.98 -9.96
CA PRO A 518 0.81 -16.81 -9.14
C PRO A 518 1.27 -15.54 -9.84
N HIS A 519 0.42 -14.52 -9.86
CA HIS A 519 0.78 -13.23 -10.42
C HIS A 519 1.67 -12.43 -9.45
N ARG A 520 2.56 -11.59 -10.00
CA ARG A 520 3.44 -10.71 -9.21
C ARG A 520 2.66 -9.64 -8.44
N LEU A 521 1.51 -9.21 -8.97
CA LEU A 521 0.64 -8.23 -8.33
C LEU A 521 -0.49 -8.92 -7.57
N ARG A 522 -0.88 -8.32 -6.45
CA ARG A 522 -2.05 -8.74 -5.69
C ARG A 522 -3.32 -8.09 -6.28
N LEU A 523 -4.32 -8.89 -6.61
CA LEU A 523 -5.63 -8.40 -7.01
C LEU A 523 -6.53 -8.37 -5.78
N TRP A 524 -7.16 -7.22 -5.53
CA TRP A 524 -8.00 -7.00 -4.34
C TRP A 524 -7.33 -7.43 -3.04
N ASP A 525 -6.02 -7.22 -2.92
CA ASP A 525 -5.17 -7.55 -1.77
C ASP A 525 -4.92 -9.06 -1.55
N GLU A 526 -5.21 -9.90 -2.55
CA GLU A 526 -4.95 -11.34 -2.57
C GLU A 526 -3.90 -11.73 -3.62
N LEU A 527 -3.06 -12.74 -3.31
CA LEU A 527 -2.19 -13.34 -4.31
C LEU A 527 -3.02 -14.25 -5.21
N VAL A 528 -3.26 -13.81 -6.44
CA VAL A 528 -4.12 -14.48 -7.41
C VAL A 528 -3.32 -15.11 -8.54
N SER A 529 -3.93 -16.00 -9.32
CA SER A 529 -3.32 -16.52 -10.55
C SER A 529 -3.27 -15.46 -11.65
N ASN A 530 -2.36 -15.61 -12.62
CA ASN A 530 -2.36 -14.82 -13.85
C ASN A 530 -3.72 -14.89 -14.58
N SER A 531 -4.39 -16.04 -14.51
CA SER A 531 -5.74 -16.19 -15.07
C SER A 531 -6.77 -15.22 -14.49
N MET A 532 -6.73 -14.96 -13.19
CA MET A 532 -7.66 -14.04 -12.53
C MET A 532 -7.46 -12.59 -12.99
N ILE A 533 -6.22 -12.18 -13.26
CA ILE A 533 -5.89 -10.84 -13.76
C ILE A 533 -6.47 -10.63 -15.16
N VAL A 534 -6.27 -11.61 -16.04
CA VAL A 534 -6.84 -11.58 -17.40
C VAL A 534 -8.37 -11.53 -17.36
N ILE A 535 -8.99 -12.36 -16.52
CA ILE A 535 -10.45 -12.41 -16.36
C ILE A 535 -10.99 -11.07 -15.86
N LYS A 536 -10.38 -10.49 -14.82
CA LYS A 536 -10.78 -9.18 -14.26
C LYS A 536 -10.71 -8.09 -15.32
N GLY A 537 -9.57 -7.96 -16.00
CA GLY A 537 -9.38 -6.92 -17.02
C GLY A 537 -10.38 -7.07 -18.17
N PHE A 538 -10.56 -8.30 -18.66
CA PHE A 538 -11.38 -8.56 -19.83
C PHE A 538 -12.89 -8.42 -19.56
N LEU A 539 -13.38 -8.89 -18.41
CA LEU A 539 -14.80 -8.77 -18.04
C LEU A 539 -15.20 -7.31 -17.76
N ILE A 540 -14.34 -6.52 -17.09
CA ILE A 540 -14.59 -5.09 -16.86
C ILE A 540 -14.68 -4.35 -18.20
N HIS A 541 -13.79 -4.66 -19.14
CA HIS A 541 -13.86 -4.08 -20.48
C HIS A 541 -15.18 -4.41 -21.18
N CYS A 542 -15.57 -5.69 -21.20
CA CYS A 542 -16.83 -6.13 -21.81
C CYS A 542 -18.06 -5.44 -21.18
N LYS A 543 -18.12 -5.36 -19.85
CA LYS A 543 -19.20 -4.68 -19.13
C LYS A 543 -19.32 -3.20 -19.49
N ARG A 544 -18.19 -2.51 -19.66
CA ARG A 544 -18.18 -1.09 -20.05
C ARG A 544 -18.74 -0.89 -21.46
N GLU A 545 -18.42 -1.77 -22.40
CA GLU A 545 -18.95 -1.68 -23.76
C GLU A 545 -20.46 -1.99 -23.84
N MET A 546 -20.97 -2.91 -23.02
CA MET A 546 -22.41 -3.25 -22.98
C MET A 546 -23.30 -2.13 -22.41
N SER A 547 -22.80 -1.32 -21.48
CA SER A 547 -23.59 -0.31 -20.76
C SER A 547 -23.79 1.02 -21.49
N ARG A 548 -23.72 1.07 -22.84
CA ARG A 548 -23.94 2.28 -23.65
C ARG A 548 -25.42 2.72 -23.74
N GLU A 549 -26.13 2.78 -22.61
CA GLU A 549 -27.32 3.64 -22.41
C GLU A 549 -26.94 4.84 -21.52
N PRO A 550 -27.52 6.04 -21.70
CA PRO A 550 -27.22 7.22 -20.89
C PRO A 550 -27.88 7.11 -19.50
N TRP A 551 -27.34 6.24 -18.66
CA TRP A 551 -27.54 6.28 -17.22
C TRP A 551 -26.55 7.28 -16.63
N ASP A 552 -27.02 8.15 -15.73
CA ASP A 552 -26.24 9.22 -15.10
C ASP A 552 -24.83 8.75 -14.68
N TYR A 553 -23.88 9.14 -15.51
CA TYR A 553 -22.46 8.93 -15.33
C TYR A 553 -21.95 10.07 -14.44
N GLU A 554 -21.81 9.82 -13.14
CA GLU A 554 -20.60 10.29 -12.45
C GLU A 554 -19.51 9.25 -12.74
N THR A 555 -18.96 9.33 -13.95
CA THR A 555 -17.79 8.54 -14.33
C THR A 555 -16.54 9.02 -13.62
N ASP A 556 -15.63 8.07 -13.42
CA ASP A 556 -14.20 8.25 -13.15
C ASP A 556 -13.43 9.08 -14.22
N GLU A 557 -14.07 10.03 -14.93
CA GLU A 557 -13.40 11.00 -15.82
C GLU A 557 -13.49 12.45 -15.31
N ASP A 558 -14.01 12.70 -14.10
CA ASP A 558 -13.82 13.97 -13.38
C ASP A 558 -12.45 14.03 -12.69
N MET A 559 -11.38 13.75 -13.43
CA MET A 559 -10.10 14.35 -13.05
C MET A 559 -10.14 15.80 -13.50
N SER A 560 -10.26 16.72 -12.54
CA SER A 560 -9.83 18.10 -12.81
C SER A 560 -8.42 18.06 -13.38
N ILE A 561 -8.07 19.02 -14.24
CA ILE A 561 -6.71 19.16 -14.77
C ILE A 561 -5.66 19.10 -13.63
N GLY A 562 -6.01 19.50 -12.41
CA GLY A 562 -5.18 19.29 -11.22
C GLY A 562 -4.93 17.82 -10.86
N ALA A 563 -5.94 16.95 -10.90
CA ALA A 563 -5.82 15.53 -10.60
C ALA A 563 -5.09 14.78 -11.72
N ALA A 564 -5.36 15.12 -12.99
CA ALA A 564 -4.63 14.56 -14.12
C ALA A 564 -3.15 14.99 -14.13
N MET A 565 -2.84 16.20 -13.66
CA MET A 565 -1.46 16.69 -13.49
C MET A 565 -0.77 16.06 -12.27
N GLU A 566 -1.48 15.81 -11.18
CA GLU A 566 -0.99 15.06 -10.02
C GLU A 566 -0.76 13.58 -10.35
N GLU A 567 -1.55 12.97 -11.23
CA GLU A 567 -1.37 11.57 -11.64
C GLU A 567 -0.18 11.38 -12.60
N ILE A 568 0.04 12.31 -13.56
CA ILE A 568 1.27 12.34 -14.38
C ILE A 568 2.51 12.49 -13.49
N TRP A 569 2.38 13.28 -12.41
CA TRP A 569 3.44 13.56 -11.46
C TRP A 569 3.73 12.38 -10.51
N ASN A 570 2.70 11.70 -10.01
CA ASN A 570 2.83 10.60 -9.07
C ASN A 570 3.33 9.29 -9.69
N SER A 571 3.64 9.28 -10.99
CA SER A 571 4.18 8.12 -11.70
C SER A 571 5.67 7.87 -11.47
N GLU A 572 6.46 8.73 -10.80
CA GLU A 572 7.85 8.47 -10.35
C GLU A 572 8.43 9.69 -9.56
N GLU A 573 8.85 9.51 -8.30
CA GLU A 573 9.17 10.52 -7.26
C GLU A 573 10.43 11.42 -7.45
N ALA A 574 10.44 12.65 -6.88
CA ALA A 574 11.21 13.04 -5.68
C ALA A 574 11.53 14.57 -5.52
N ALA A 575 11.52 15.01 -4.25
CA ALA A 575 12.17 16.17 -3.60
C ALA A 575 11.54 17.58 -3.67
N LEU A 576 10.91 18.02 -2.57
CA LEU A 576 10.75 19.43 -2.24
C LEU A 576 11.13 19.71 -0.78
N VAL A 577 12.22 20.47 -0.64
CA VAL A 577 12.60 21.26 0.54
C VAL A 577 11.55 22.34 0.74
N GLN A 578 10.87 22.36 1.90
CA GLN A 578 10.10 23.52 2.33
C GLN A 578 11.02 24.48 3.09
N VAL A 579 11.12 25.71 2.59
CA VAL A 579 11.56 26.87 3.38
C VAL A 579 10.31 27.47 3.96
N ASN A 580 10.23 27.48 5.29
CA ASN A 580 9.26 28.25 6.03
C ASN A 580 9.51 29.74 5.77
N GLY A 581 8.45 30.46 5.39
CA GLY A 581 8.45 31.92 5.35
C GLY A 581 8.54 32.47 6.76
N VAL A 582 9.54 33.31 7.00
CA VAL A 582 9.56 34.30 8.07
C VAL A 582 9.29 35.65 7.39
N GLU A 583 8.28 36.36 7.87
CA GLU A 583 7.99 37.76 7.54
C GLU A 583 9.01 38.67 8.24
N ASN A 584 9.37 39.76 7.52
CA ASN A 584 9.78 41.10 7.95
C ASN A 584 10.83 41.27 9.06
N ASP A 585 11.95 41.93 8.74
CA ASP A 585 12.20 43.34 9.10
C ASP A 585 13.63 43.79 8.73
N ASP A 586 13.70 45.05 8.32
CA ASP A 586 14.76 46.06 8.48
C ASP A 586 16.12 46.01 7.75
N GLU A 587 16.34 47.13 7.04
CA GLU A 587 17.53 47.95 6.87
C GLU A 587 18.87 47.42 7.43
N VAL A 588 19.94 47.51 6.61
CA VAL A 588 21.06 48.46 6.83
C VAL A 588 22.07 48.36 5.67
N THR A 589 22.61 49.53 5.39
CA THR A 589 23.51 50.08 4.38
C THR A 589 24.80 49.34 3.97
N GLU A 590 25.24 49.73 2.78
CA GLU A 590 26.61 49.75 2.21
C GLU A 590 27.77 49.89 3.21
N GLY A 591 28.93 49.32 2.86
CA GLY A 591 30.21 49.63 3.52
C GLY A 591 31.37 48.74 3.07
N ASP A 592 32.25 49.33 2.27
CA ASP A 592 33.49 48.82 1.66
C ASP A 592 34.61 48.35 2.62
N ILE A 593 35.66 47.82 1.96
CA ILE A 593 37.12 47.90 2.23
C ILE A 593 37.78 46.64 2.82
N GLY A 594 38.75 46.09 2.06
CA GLY A 594 39.96 45.48 2.66
C GLY A 594 40.60 44.30 1.93
N ASN A 595 41.25 44.57 0.79
CA ASN A 595 42.65 44.21 0.48
C ASN A 595 43.53 43.91 1.73
N ASP A 596 44.58 43.07 1.77
CA ASP A 596 45.52 42.49 0.80
C ASP A 596 46.25 41.29 1.50
N ASP A 597 47.20 40.68 0.79
CA ASP A 597 48.40 39.93 1.26
C ASP A 597 48.42 38.40 1.08
N ASP A 598 48.58 38.01 -0.18
CA ASP A 598 49.78 37.39 -0.80
C ASP A 598 50.85 36.60 0.01
N GLU A 599 51.26 35.51 -0.66
CA GLU A 599 52.58 34.83 -0.69
C GLU A 599 53.08 34.04 0.53
N LEU A 600 53.80 32.91 0.45
CA LEU A 600 54.22 31.92 -0.55
C LEU A 600 55.01 30.88 0.28
N ALA A 601 54.88 29.58 0.02
CA ALA A 601 55.99 28.64 0.27
C ALA A 601 55.77 27.33 -0.51
N GLU A 602 56.81 27.01 -1.25
CA GLU A 602 57.01 25.97 -2.24
C GLU A 602 57.02 24.52 -1.71
N GLY A 603 56.77 23.58 -2.64
CA GLY A 603 57.72 22.48 -2.87
C GLY A 603 57.29 21.08 -2.41
N GLY A 604 57.09 20.16 -3.36
CA GLY A 604 57.03 18.73 -3.09
C GLY A 604 56.47 17.91 -4.25
N THR A 605 57.36 17.27 -5.00
CA THR A 605 57.19 16.60 -6.29
C THR A 605 56.80 15.11 -6.20
N ASP A 606 56.27 14.63 -7.34
CA ASP A 606 56.47 13.32 -7.98
C ASP A 606 55.51 12.11 -7.82
N SER A 607 55.25 11.57 -9.02
CA SER A 607 54.91 10.19 -9.44
C SER A 607 53.44 9.81 -9.69
N ASP A 608 53.03 10.02 -10.94
CA ASP A 608 52.71 9.01 -11.96
C ASP A 608 51.92 7.75 -11.56
N ASP A 609 50.72 7.60 -12.13
CA ASP A 609 50.40 6.45 -13.00
C ASP A 609 49.10 6.73 -13.79
N GLU A 610 49.28 6.95 -15.10
CA GLU A 610 48.22 6.91 -16.12
C GLU A 610 48.22 5.56 -16.85
N SER A 611 47.06 5.26 -17.44
CA SER A 611 46.78 4.32 -18.54
C SER A 611 46.25 2.92 -18.19
N ASN A 612 44.95 2.71 -18.44
CA ASN A 612 44.57 2.03 -19.69
C ASN A 612 43.07 2.19 -20.02
N LEU A 613 42.84 2.91 -21.11
CA LEU A 613 41.65 2.87 -21.94
C LEU A 613 41.86 1.79 -23.00
N GLU A 614 40.96 0.81 -23.08
CA GLU A 614 40.70 0.15 -24.36
C GLU A 614 39.20 0.08 -24.62
N SER A 615 38.86 0.65 -25.77
CA SER A 615 37.56 0.80 -26.37
C SER A 615 37.37 -0.28 -27.45
N GLN A 616 36.25 -1.01 -27.39
CA GLN A 616 35.70 -1.70 -28.56
C GLN A 616 34.20 -1.44 -28.69
N GLN A 617 33.88 -0.61 -29.68
CA GLN A 617 32.62 -0.52 -30.43
C GLN A 617 32.45 -1.81 -31.27
N LEU A 618 31.29 -2.33 -31.71
CA LEU A 618 29.98 -1.77 -32.04
C LEU A 618 28.98 -2.92 -32.35
N SER A 619 27.67 -2.59 -32.26
CA SER A 619 26.52 -3.10 -33.04
C SER A 619 25.48 -4.03 -32.35
N GLY A 620 24.33 -3.41 -31.99
CA GLY A 620 23.09 -3.64 -32.73
C GLY A 620 22.07 -4.65 -32.20
N SER A 621 21.21 -4.25 -31.26
CA SER A 621 19.76 -4.47 -31.34
C SER A 621 19.01 -3.58 -30.34
N ARG A 622 18.04 -2.82 -30.86
CA ARG A 622 17.22 -1.82 -30.14
C ARG A 622 16.15 -2.48 -29.26
N GLU A 623 15.98 -1.89 -28.06
CA GLU A 623 14.84 -1.81 -27.12
C GLU A 623 15.20 -2.25 -25.70
N PRO A 624 14.85 -1.46 -24.66
CA PRO A 624 13.45 -1.24 -24.27
C PRO A 624 13.06 0.24 -24.03
N ARG A 625 11.82 0.59 -24.42
CA ARG A 625 11.19 1.87 -24.08
C ARG A 625 10.37 1.77 -22.80
N LEU A 626 10.55 2.80 -21.97
CA LEU A 626 9.71 3.30 -20.87
C LEU A 626 9.68 2.50 -19.55
N MET A 627 10.74 2.70 -18.76
CA MET A 627 10.72 2.68 -17.29
C MET A 627 11.60 3.84 -16.78
N GLY A 628 11.14 4.62 -15.79
CA GLY A 628 12.04 5.15 -14.76
C GLY A 628 12.99 6.30 -15.08
N ALA A 629 12.59 7.39 -15.74
CA ALA A 629 13.54 8.48 -16.05
C ALA A 629 13.15 9.86 -15.49
N VAL A 630 14.11 10.48 -14.77
CA VAL A 630 14.22 11.93 -14.56
C VAL A 630 13.87 12.66 -15.85
N LEU A 631 13.18 13.82 -15.79
CA LEU A 631 12.95 14.65 -16.98
C LEU A 631 14.29 15.04 -17.59
N ASP A 632 14.68 14.31 -18.63
CA ASP A 632 15.91 14.56 -19.36
C ASP A 632 15.78 15.90 -20.09
N ILE A 633 16.67 16.83 -19.73
CA ILE A 633 16.74 18.19 -20.28
C ILE A 633 16.89 18.12 -21.81
N ASP A 634 17.65 17.15 -22.32
CA ASP A 634 17.88 17.01 -23.75
C ASP A 634 16.67 16.41 -24.47
N HIS A 635 15.97 15.46 -23.85
CA HIS A 635 14.68 14.99 -24.35
C HIS A 635 13.65 16.12 -24.45
N LEU A 636 13.52 16.95 -23.41
CA LEU A 636 12.62 18.10 -23.41
C LEU A 636 13.00 19.15 -24.47
N ARG A 637 14.30 19.35 -24.71
CA ARG A 637 14.79 20.19 -25.81
C ARG A 637 14.41 19.61 -27.16
N GLN A 638 14.60 18.31 -27.36
CA GLN A 638 14.24 17.65 -28.60
C GLN A 638 12.73 17.70 -28.87
N LEU A 639 11.91 17.36 -27.88
CA LEU A 639 10.44 17.38 -27.98
C LEU A 639 9.93 18.77 -28.40
N THR A 640 10.37 19.81 -27.70
CA THR A 640 9.95 21.19 -28.00
C THR A 640 10.45 21.65 -29.38
N ASN A 641 11.69 21.31 -29.76
CA ASN A 641 12.22 21.61 -31.10
C ASN A 641 11.46 20.87 -32.21
N ASP A 642 11.07 19.62 -31.99
CA ASP A 642 10.32 18.82 -32.97
C ASP A 642 8.88 19.31 -33.12
N TRP A 643 8.28 19.80 -32.04
CA TRP A 643 6.98 20.47 -32.09
C TRP A 643 7.03 21.82 -32.82
N ARG A 644 8.14 22.57 -32.71
CA ARG A 644 8.34 23.83 -33.45
C ARG A 644 8.45 23.63 -34.97
N LYS A 645 8.81 22.44 -35.46
CA LYS A 645 9.01 22.20 -36.91
C LYS A 645 7.72 22.14 -37.72
N GLN A 646 6.54 22.10 -37.09
CA GLN A 646 5.26 21.93 -37.77
C GLN A 646 4.18 22.80 -37.14
N CYS A 647 3.14 23.12 -37.92
CA CYS A 647 1.97 23.84 -37.42
C CYS A 647 1.26 23.03 -36.31
N ALA A 648 1.09 23.63 -35.13
CA ALA A 648 0.47 22.98 -33.98
C ALA A 648 -0.95 22.45 -34.28
N VAL A 649 -1.76 23.22 -35.01
CA VAL A 649 -3.14 22.83 -35.39
C VAL A 649 -3.14 21.60 -36.31
N CYS A 650 -2.22 21.52 -37.26
CA CYS A 650 -2.10 20.34 -38.12
C CYS A 650 -1.70 19.10 -37.31
N LYS A 651 -0.73 19.27 -36.40
CA LYS A 651 -0.19 18.18 -35.57
C LYS A 651 -1.24 17.61 -34.62
N VAL A 652 -2.02 18.48 -33.96
CA VAL A 652 -3.14 18.06 -33.07
C VAL A 652 -4.25 17.36 -33.86
N ASN A 653 -4.57 17.82 -35.07
CA ASN A 653 -5.57 17.18 -35.93
C ASN A 653 -5.05 15.91 -36.66
N GLY A 654 -3.87 15.39 -36.30
CA GLY A 654 -3.30 14.18 -36.90
C GLY A 654 -2.90 14.33 -38.37
N ARG A 655 -2.68 15.56 -38.86
CA ARG A 655 -2.30 15.85 -40.24
C ARG A 655 -0.83 16.21 -40.35
N ILE A 656 -0.13 15.56 -41.29
CA ILE A 656 1.26 15.91 -41.62
C ILE A 656 1.25 17.09 -42.59
N ALA A 657 1.66 18.27 -42.13
CA ALA A 657 1.83 19.44 -42.98
C ALA A 657 3.04 19.24 -43.91
N ARG A 658 2.89 19.57 -45.21
CA ARG A 658 3.99 19.47 -46.20
C ARG A 658 5.06 20.55 -46.00
N ASP A 659 4.66 21.75 -45.54
CA ASP A 659 5.54 22.90 -45.29
C ASP A 659 5.28 23.52 -43.90
N HIS A 660 6.33 24.05 -43.27
CA HIS A 660 6.23 24.77 -41.99
C HIS A 660 5.51 26.12 -42.17
N HIS A 661 4.41 26.32 -41.46
CA HIS A 661 3.59 27.54 -41.49
C HIS A 661 3.00 27.85 -40.11
N HIS A 662 2.69 29.13 -39.88
CA HIS A 662 2.02 29.58 -38.66
C HIS A 662 0.53 29.18 -38.66
N TRP A 663 -0.07 28.97 -37.48
CA TRP A 663 -1.46 28.51 -37.37
C TRP A 663 -2.46 29.47 -38.04
N SER A 664 -2.17 30.77 -38.12
CA SER A 664 -3.02 31.76 -38.80
C SER A 664 -3.11 31.53 -40.31
N HIS A 665 -2.16 30.84 -40.92
CA HIS A 665 -2.14 30.49 -42.34
C HIS A 665 -2.43 29.00 -42.57
N CYS A 666 -2.96 28.30 -41.55
CA CYS A 666 -3.21 26.88 -41.60
C CYS A 666 -4.53 26.56 -42.30
N ASN A 667 -4.48 25.92 -43.46
CA ASN A 667 -5.70 25.50 -44.17
C ASN A 667 -6.55 24.48 -43.38
N SER A 668 -5.97 23.79 -42.38
CA SER A 668 -6.69 22.86 -41.50
C SER A 668 -7.49 23.57 -40.39
N ILE A 669 -7.43 24.90 -40.31
CA ILE A 669 -8.16 25.69 -39.29
C ILE A 669 -9.52 26.23 -39.78
N HIS A 670 -9.90 26.04 -41.06
CA HIS A 670 -11.09 26.68 -41.63
C HIS A 670 -12.35 26.50 -40.78
N GLY A 671 -12.91 27.62 -40.29
CA GLY A 671 -14.07 27.67 -39.39
C GLY A 671 -13.75 27.58 -37.89
N GLY A 672 -12.47 27.45 -37.54
CA GLY A 672 -11.95 27.31 -36.18
C GLY A 672 -11.06 28.46 -35.69
N GLU A 673 -10.84 29.54 -36.47
CA GLU A 673 -9.94 30.63 -36.06
C GLU A 673 -10.37 31.27 -34.73
N LYS A 674 -11.69 31.41 -34.53
CA LYS A 674 -12.25 31.96 -33.29
C LYS A 674 -11.96 31.05 -32.08
N LYS A 675 -12.05 29.73 -32.25
CA LYS A 675 -11.75 28.75 -31.18
C LYS A 675 -10.29 28.82 -30.75
N MET A 676 -9.38 28.89 -31.73
CA MET A 676 -7.96 29.05 -31.48
C MET A 676 -7.64 30.38 -30.78
N THR A 677 -8.25 31.48 -31.24
CA THR A 677 -8.07 32.81 -30.64
C THR A 677 -8.59 32.85 -29.20
N ASP A 678 -9.74 32.24 -28.92
CA ASP A 678 -10.28 32.14 -27.55
C ASP A 678 -9.37 31.30 -26.64
N ALA A 679 -8.83 30.18 -27.15
CA ALA A 679 -7.89 29.33 -26.41
C ALA A 679 -6.59 30.06 -26.06
N ILE A 680 -6.03 30.81 -27.02
CA ILE A 680 -4.84 31.64 -26.78
C ILE A 680 -5.09 32.65 -25.65
N LYS A 681 -6.22 33.37 -25.69
CA LYS A 681 -6.57 34.34 -24.62
C LYS A 681 -6.68 33.68 -23.25
N ILE A 682 -7.31 32.50 -23.16
CA ILE A 682 -7.45 31.76 -21.90
C ILE A 682 -6.09 31.42 -21.31
N VAL A 683 -5.16 31.01 -22.17
CA VAL A 683 -3.80 30.65 -21.77
C VAL A 683 -2.96 31.88 -21.41
N GLU A 684 -3.14 33.00 -22.10
CA GLU A 684 -2.47 34.27 -21.79
C GLU A 684 -2.93 34.89 -20.46
N GLU A 685 -4.18 34.63 -20.05
CA GLU A 685 -4.76 35.09 -18.79
C GLU A 685 -4.39 34.20 -17.58
N VAL A 686 -3.49 33.22 -17.75
CA VAL A 686 -2.99 32.37 -16.66
C VAL A 686 -2.01 33.15 -15.78
N ASP A 687 -2.26 33.16 -14.47
CA ASP A 687 -1.33 33.72 -13.48
C ASP A 687 -0.29 32.67 -13.08
N PHE A 688 0.97 32.89 -13.48
CA PHE A 688 2.04 31.91 -13.30
C PHE A 688 2.88 32.18 -12.05
N ALA A 689 3.18 31.11 -11.32
CA ALA A 689 4.14 31.13 -10.23
C ALA A 689 5.51 31.67 -10.70
N ARG A 690 6.26 32.31 -9.79
CA ARG A 690 7.54 32.95 -10.12
C ARG A 690 8.60 31.90 -10.48
N PHE A 691 9.42 32.22 -11.48
CA PHE A 691 10.61 31.46 -11.89
C PHE A 691 10.33 30.01 -12.32
N VAL A 692 9.26 29.80 -13.10
CA VAL A 692 8.88 28.46 -13.58
C VAL A 692 9.08 28.24 -15.08
N HIS A 693 9.13 29.31 -15.87
CA HIS A 693 9.36 29.22 -17.30
C HIS A 693 9.98 30.52 -17.82
N CYS A 694 10.49 30.47 -19.05
CA CYS A 694 10.92 31.66 -19.78
C CYS A 694 9.71 32.45 -20.27
N LYS A 695 9.53 33.69 -19.78
CA LYS A 695 8.37 34.55 -20.06
C LYS A 695 8.01 34.75 -21.55
N TRP A 696 8.94 34.48 -22.47
CA TRP A 696 8.71 34.64 -23.91
C TRP A 696 8.33 33.34 -24.62
N CYS A 697 8.85 32.18 -24.19
CA CYS A 697 8.64 30.91 -24.90
C CYS A 697 7.92 29.84 -24.09
N TYR A 698 7.61 30.12 -22.82
CA TYR A 698 6.91 29.22 -21.91
C TYR A 698 7.60 27.86 -21.67
N ARG A 699 8.85 27.70 -22.13
CA ARG A 699 9.71 26.57 -21.80
C ARG A 699 10.32 26.73 -20.41
N PRO A 700 10.58 25.64 -19.67
CA PRO A 700 11.38 25.64 -18.44
C PRO A 700 12.67 26.42 -18.64
N GLN A 701 13.08 27.19 -17.61
CA GLN A 701 14.32 27.98 -17.68
C GLN A 701 15.53 27.07 -17.94
N ALA A 702 15.51 25.82 -17.45
CA ALA A 702 16.53 24.81 -17.67
C ALA A 702 16.77 24.45 -19.17
N ILE A 703 15.75 24.57 -20.02
CA ILE A 703 15.85 24.19 -21.44
C ILE A 703 15.81 25.41 -22.38
N CYS A 704 15.71 26.63 -21.84
CA CYS A 704 15.66 27.85 -22.62
C CYS A 704 17.04 28.48 -22.75
N GLU A 705 17.46 28.77 -23.97
CA GLU A 705 18.79 29.33 -24.31
C GLU A 705 19.09 30.68 -23.65
N LEU A 706 18.05 31.41 -23.23
CA LEU A 706 18.13 32.71 -22.59
C LEU A 706 18.71 32.67 -21.16
N TRP A 707 18.62 31.53 -20.48
CA TRP A 707 18.92 31.41 -19.05
C TRP A 707 20.21 30.65 -18.81
N ASN A 708 21.04 31.15 -17.89
CA ASN A 708 22.21 30.47 -17.36
C ASN A 708 21.90 29.84 -16.01
N ARG A 709 22.25 28.57 -15.85
CA ARG A 709 22.20 27.86 -14.58
C ARG A 709 23.35 28.34 -13.69
N SER A 710 23.02 28.73 -12.47
CA SER A 710 23.97 29.08 -11.40
C SER A 710 23.54 28.39 -10.12
N VAL A 711 24.47 28.18 -9.19
CA VAL A 711 24.15 27.66 -7.85
C VAL A 711 24.43 28.78 -6.86
N ASN A 712 23.44 29.14 -6.04
CA ASN A 712 23.61 30.19 -5.03
C ASN A 712 24.40 29.68 -3.82
N SER A 713 24.78 30.59 -2.91
CA SER A 713 25.55 30.30 -1.70
C SER A 713 24.91 29.30 -0.73
N GLN A 714 23.62 28.98 -0.91
CA GLN A 714 22.87 27.98 -0.15
C GLN A 714 22.74 26.63 -0.89
N GLY A 715 23.49 26.43 -1.98
CA GLY A 715 23.45 25.20 -2.77
C GLY A 715 22.21 25.04 -3.66
N ARG A 716 21.42 26.10 -3.89
CA ARG A 716 20.21 26.04 -4.73
C ARG A 716 20.47 26.50 -6.15
N VAL A 717 19.88 25.78 -7.10
CA VAL A 717 19.90 26.13 -8.52
C VAL A 717 19.07 27.40 -8.76
N ALA A 718 19.68 28.40 -9.38
CA ALA A 718 19.07 29.66 -9.80
C ALA A 718 19.37 29.93 -11.28
N PHE A 719 18.44 30.56 -11.98
CA PHE A 719 18.57 30.88 -13.40
C PHE A 719 18.68 32.39 -13.63
N ASN A 720 19.81 32.83 -14.17
CA ASN A 720 20.08 34.24 -14.49
C ASN A 720 19.96 34.47 -15.99
N LYS A 721 19.36 35.59 -16.40
CA LYS A 721 19.24 35.96 -17.83
C LYS A 721 20.64 36.23 -18.39
N LYS A 722 20.97 35.64 -19.53
CA LYS A 722 22.22 35.92 -20.25
C LYS A 722 22.23 37.38 -20.76
N PRO A 723 23.30 38.16 -20.52
CA PRO A 723 23.43 39.51 -21.06
C PRO A 723 23.43 39.49 -22.60
N GLY A 724 22.66 40.36 -23.25
CA GLY A 724 22.67 40.52 -24.72
C GLY A 724 22.07 39.37 -25.53
N VAL A 725 21.45 38.37 -24.89
CA VAL A 725 20.77 37.26 -25.57
C VAL A 725 19.26 37.46 -25.47
N ASP A 726 18.54 37.22 -26.56
CA ASP A 726 17.08 37.22 -26.61
C ASP A 726 16.51 35.82 -26.85
N CYS A 727 15.29 35.58 -26.39
CA CYS A 727 14.63 34.30 -26.61
C CYS A 727 14.12 34.18 -28.06
N THR A 728 14.77 33.34 -28.86
CA THR A 728 14.45 33.12 -30.28
C THR A 728 13.42 32.01 -30.52
N PHE A 729 12.98 31.32 -29.46
CA PHE A 729 12.09 30.16 -29.57
C PHE A 729 10.65 30.52 -29.91
N GLY A 730 10.19 31.73 -29.56
CA GLY A 730 8.81 32.17 -29.79
C GLY A 730 7.78 31.51 -28.88
N ARG A 731 6.50 31.86 -29.03
CA ARG A 731 5.38 31.42 -28.16
C ARG A 731 4.81 30.02 -28.51
N TRP A 732 5.61 29.17 -29.12
CA TRP A 732 5.16 27.86 -29.66
C TRP A 732 4.55 26.93 -28.62
N VAL A 733 5.07 26.87 -27.40
CA VAL A 733 4.48 26.04 -26.33
C VAL A 733 3.07 26.52 -26.00
N LEU A 734 2.87 27.84 -25.92
CA LEU A 734 1.56 28.44 -25.68
C LEU A 734 0.60 28.13 -26.83
N GLU A 735 1.06 28.27 -28.07
CA GLU A 735 0.25 27.96 -29.26
C GLU A 735 -0.11 26.47 -29.36
N ALA A 736 0.81 25.57 -28.97
CA ALA A 736 0.54 24.14 -28.91
C ALA A 736 -0.53 23.80 -27.86
N VAL A 737 -0.44 24.37 -26.67
CA VAL A 737 -1.45 24.22 -25.61
C VAL A 737 -2.80 24.78 -26.06
N ALA A 738 -2.82 25.94 -26.70
CA ALA A 738 -4.04 26.52 -27.26
C ALA A 738 -4.65 25.63 -28.36
N ALA A 739 -3.82 25.01 -29.20
CA ALA A 739 -4.30 24.07 -30.22
C ALA A 739 -4.91 22.80 -29.59
N PHE A 740 -4.32 22.26 -28.53
CA PHE A 740 -4.93 21.15 -27.77
C PHE A 740 -6.29 21.54 -27.17
N LEU A 741 -6.38 22.72 -26.55
CA LEU A 741 -7.64 23.21 -25.98
C LEU A 741 -8.70 23.51 -27.06
N ALA A 742 -8.29 23.95 -28.25
CA ALA A 742 -9.22 24.33 -29.31
C ALA A 742 -9.69 23.14 -30.16
N PHE A 743 -8.83 22.13 -30.37
CA PHE A 743 -9.04 21.07 -31.37
C PHE A 743 -8.74 19.65 -30.86
N GLY A 744 -8.36 19.48 -29.61
CA GLY A 744 -8.11 18.16 -29.02
C GLY A 744 -9.38 17.30 -28.97
N VAL A 745 -9.19 15.98 -29.09
CA VAL A 745 -10.28 14.98 -29.02
C VAL A 745 -10.82 14.82 -27.58
N LYS A 746 -10.02 15.17 -26.57
CA LYS A 746 -10.36 15.22 -25.14
C LYS A 746 -9.90 16.54 -24.52
N ASP A 747 -10.64 17.06 -23.54
CA ASP A 747 -10.38 18.29 -22.78
C ASP A 747 -10.36 19.58 -23.64
N ASN A 748 -11.21 19.65 -24.67
CA ASN A 748 -11.34 20.85 -25.49
C ASN A 748 -12.31 21.88 -24.87
N LEU A 749 -12.25 23.13 -25.35
CA LEU A 749 -13.04 24.24 -24.82
C LEU A 749 -14.55 24.02 -24.93
N GLU A 750 -15.03 23.23 -25.88
CA GLU A 750 -16.45 22.94 -26.03
C GLU A 750 -16.92 21.93 -24.99
N GLU A 751 -16.10 20.92 -24.70
CA GLU A 751 -16.30 19.97 -23.60
C GLU A 751 -16.30 20.69 -22.25
N TRP A 752 -15.33 21.59 -22.02
CA TRP A 752 -15.25 22.43 -20.82
C TRP A 752 -16.48 23.33 -20.62
N ARG A 753 -16.99 23.91 -21.71
CA ARG A 753 -18.21 24.74 -21.68
C ARG A 753 -19.48 23.90 -21.49
N ARG A 754 -19.51 22.65 -21.99
CA ARG A 754 -20.66 21.75 -21.91
C ARG A 754 -20.82 21.13 -20.52
N GLU A 755 -19.71 20.91 -19.83
CA GLU A 755 -19.68 20.28 -18.50
C GLU A 755 -19.60 21.29 -17.34
N ASP A 756 -19.84 22.56 -17.63
CA ASP A 756 -19.83 23.67 -16.66
C ASP A 756 -18.54 23.75 -15.80
N ARG A 757 -17.41 23.27 -16.36
CA ARG A 757 -16.11 23.26 -15.66
C ARG A 757 -15.58 24.69 -15.54
N ASN A 758 -15.17 25.09 -14.34
CA ASN A 758 -14.77 26.48 -14.07
C ASN A 758 -13.42 26.83 -14.71
N LEU A 759 -13.44 27.70 -15.73
CA LEU A 759 -12.24 28.23 -16.41
C LEU A 759 -11.22 28.86 -15.43
N ARG A 760 -11.65 29.34 -14.26
CA ARG A 760 -10.74 29.83 -13.21
C ARG A 760 -9.86 28.70 -12.64
N THR A 761 -10.42 27.51 -12.45
CA THR A 761 -9.70 26.34 -11.93
C THR A 761 -8.64 25.88 -12.93
N LEU A 762 -8.96 25.86 -14.22
CA LEU A 762 -8.01 25.55 -15.29
C LEU A 762 -6.80 26.49 -15.28
N LYS A 763 -7.07 27.80 -15.23
CA LYS A 763 -6.03 28.82 -15.17
C LYS A 763 -5.14 28.67 -13.93
N GLN A 764 -5.74 28.42 -12.76
CA GLN A 764 -4.98 28.18 -11.53
C GLN A 764 -4.05 26.98 -11.65
N GLN A 765 -4.50 25.87 -12.26
CA GLN A 765 -3.66 24.67 -12.41
C GLN A 765 -2.53 24.88 -13.43
N MET A 766 -2.80 25.52 -14.57
CA MET A 766 -1.77 25.89 -15.55
C MET A 766 -0.71 26.84 -14.97
N GLY A 767 -1.10 27.67 -14.00
CA GLY A 767 -0.24 28.62 -13.31
C GLY A 767 0.70 28.04 -12.25
N LYS A 768 0.44 26.83 -11.75
CA LYS A 768 1.22 26.21 -10.67
C LYS A 768 2.66 25.89 -11.07
N LYS A 769 3.55 25.88 -10.08
CA LYS A 769 4.95 25.48 -10.19
C LYS A 769 5.11 23.98 -9.96
N PHE A 770 5.85 23.31 -10.82
CA PHE A 770 6.22 21.90 -10.71
C PHE A 770 7.75 21.75 -10.79
N ARG A 771 8.33 20.77 -10.09
CA ARG A 771 9.78 20.55 -10.06
C ARG A 771 10.12 19.05 -10.11
N ARG A 772 10.75 18.56 -11.19
CA ARG A 772 11.26 17.17 -11.35
C ARG A 772 12.77 17.17 -11.54
N GLY A 773 13.51 16.56 -10.62
CA GLY A 773 14.97 16.60 -10.62
C GLY A 773 15.49 18.05 -10.57
N GLU A 774 16.28 18.43 -11.58
CA GLU A 774 16.81 19.79 -11.72
C GLU A 774 15.89 20.75 -12.51
N VAL A 775 14.75 20.28 -13.03
CA VAL A 775 13.88 21.06 -13.91
C VAL A 775 12.67 21.60 -13.15
N GLU A 776 12.56 22.93 -13.09
CA GLU A 776 11.36 23.64 -12.65
C GLU A 776 10.53 24.11 -13.87
N CYS A 777 9.23 23.85 -13.87
CA CYS A 777 8.33 24.12 -14.99
C CYS A 777 6.94 24.61 -14.54
N SER A 778 6.16 25.23 -15.44
CA SER A 778 4.76 25.59 -15.19
C SER A 778 3.82 24.42 -15.45
N GLY A 779 2.63 24.48 -14.84
CA GLY A 779 1.54 23.56 -15.14
C GLY A 779 1.14 23.55 -16.62
N LEU A 780 1.22 24.71 -17.27
CA LEU A 780 1.06 24.81 -18.72
C LEU A 780 2.07 23.97 -19.51
N PHE A 781 3.34 23.99 -19.13
CA PHE A 781 4.36 23.21 -19.81
C PHE A 781 4.17 21.71 -19.57
N MET A 782 3.68 21.34 -18.39
CA MET A 782 3.31 19.95 -18.08
C MET A 782 2.12 19.48 -18.91
N TYR A 783 1.11 20.34 -19.10
CA TYR A 783 0.00 20.06 -20.00
C TYR A 783 0.50 19.84 -21.43
N PHE A 784 1.40 20.71 -21.92
CA PHE A 784 2.07 20.49 -23.20
C PHE A 784 2.78 19.13 -23.24
N TYR A 785 3.65 18.82 -22.27
CA TYR A 785 4.44 17.58 -22.25
C TYR A 785 3.60 16.30 -22.26
N LYS A 786 2.43 16.30 -21.62
CA LYS A 786 1.54 15.12 -21.59
C LYS A 786 0.98 14.78 -22.96
N TRP A 787 0.55 15.82 -23.68
CA TRP A 787 -0.20 15.67 -24.92
C TRP A 787 0.68 15.74 -26.17
N ALA A 788 1.93 16.23 -26.01
CA ALA A 788 2.94 16.37 -27.04
C ALA A 788 3.68 15.07 -27.36
#